data_AF-A0A0H3XKZ7-F1
#
_entry.id   AF-A0A0H3XKZ7-F1
#
_cell.length_a   1.000
_cell.length_b   1.000
_cell.length_c   1.000
_cell.angle_alpha   90.00
_cell.angle_beta   90.00
_cell.angle_gamma   90.00
#
_symmetry.space_group_name_H-M   'P 1'
#
loop_
_entity.id
_entity.type
_entity.pdbx_description
1 polymer ?
#
loop_
_entity_poly.entity_id
_entity_poly.type
_entity_poly.pdbx_seq_one_letter_code
_entity_poly.pdbx_strand_id
1 'polypeptide(L)'
;MNNTDQQPHIVICNNCKKRLQNLLKTIKKENPLLIKKLQLLPIKTETNFDSTMDNDIQPFLVFRCRDIYYGLFNKKNLYCNNKIKPNVINKIVYLSAQTFSKSFHIPNAQPSLALTVTENHLPTIIPPSQHQLVTTIKNNVDLRDPDVFYPEIEDEYHSQLQELLKNYHHKFIILIVVLLVILAGIGLGGWQIYQYLNSPTANATNRIDISQDGGYFPNVRVTINNTSSDQLTTAVQQISELNPDLLTALNDPATVLTTSDHLLYDGGYHLISITANATHTKQFQGITNVTLAVRAAKFDITNLDGNFSNLAPLKIASLTNQNIINALQTIPNLNPNLVSVLSEDQLKINDITPPTLISDGRSHLIHFTLDANQTKQFQGTLLVSAYFIATKINISNINGNYLTSPPVVVGDLTHHNLIYLIQNVEGVDPNLATAVNDPNILVSTSSSLLPNNQSSEIDITVDANATKNYMGILLVKLQAKNGIIDISNLNQDLTFQPAVSEPDTKPNELIAALKQVSGLNPTLLYLLDQSGIKVTTDSVLNHDGLAHKIDIKIIVLAIPNYTGQAVVSIMMKSTKIDITKDEDYTNQHVTIGNDLNANTLIAALNQLGPTIVNKDILAAIKDPQVIVTSDSPFQVDNKPHPIKININAQYTKQYEGTAHVKILMQSNKTDITNDGGDYSQYQNVIFLQDTSQEQLVAGLEQLKNFGIKQTLLTAIKDPHIQISSSDNPTNFTGKKITININAGNTAQFYGKTSVTIWANFNGQQRAKFNSAVETITNFNKITYVGTATGDLYQQQDQSWTKLANLKNSISKILVNNNKIYVGTLQGTIYCSDDWTKPLANYHTTNNILGNMYFDQNNILHVVIINPGFTISQVQEFLSSDWTTDIFDNNLYCSRMLYAGIINNDDVIVTNFGIYNTTKHTQTKFPTDGEMGVGFLAGNDNHWYVLMSQGSLLQYNPTNFDYHQIYNFQKTITSALLVNYQDSFLIWTNDGNLYNFKQINQPIVKVGSSISQILVNNDAIYLRCQNKIYSSQNNWKSQVESINVTTISLINGNLWVGYQEGYLFEQTY
;
A
#
# COMPACT_ATOMS: atom_id res chain seq x y z
N MET A 1 -63.85 -65.42 40.21
CA MET A 1 -64.11 -66.11 38.94
C MET A 1 -62.77 -66.42 38.29
N ASN A 2 -62.48 -67.72 38.25
CA ASN A 2 -61.52 -68.48 37.44
C ASN A 2 -60.13 -67.90 37.12
N ASN A 3 -59.17 -68.39 37.91
CA ASN A 3 -57.96 -69.09 37.47
C ASN A 3 -57.66 -69.07 35.96
N THR A 4 -56.48 -68.58 35.62
CA THR A 4 -55.40 -69.49 35.22
C THR A 4 -54.04 -68.81 35.34
N ASP A 5 -53.11 -69.53 35.95
CA ASP A 5 -51.68 -69.35 35.85
C ASP A 5 -51.25 -69.00 34.43
N GLN A 6 -50.45 -67.95 34.30
CA GLN A 6 -49.20 -68.01 33.55
C GLN A 6 -48.34 -66.82 33.99
N GLN A 7 -47.22 -67.11 34.65
CA GLN A 7 -46.06 -66.21 34.57
C GLN A 7 -45.92 -65.81 33.10
N PRO A 8 -45.70 -64.53 32.75
CA PRO A 8 -45.32 -64.21 31.39
C PRO A 8 -43.96 -64.87 31.19
N HIS A 9 -43.98 -66.08 30.60
CA HIS A 9 -42.81 -66.63 29.96
C HIS A 9 -42.25 -65.49 29.11
N ILE A 10 -40.94 -65.29 29.19
CA ILE A 10 -40.23 -64.34 28.33
C ILE A 10 -40.39 -64.86 26.90
N VAL A 11 -41.51 -64.54 26.25
CA VAL A 11 -41.81 -64.94 24.87
C VAL A 11 -41.18 -63.90 23.96
N ILE A 12 -39.85 -63.86 24.01
CA ILE A 12 -39.06 -63.21 22.97
C ILE A 12 -39.07 -64.15 21.77
N CYS A 13 -39.47 -63.66 20.60
CA CYS A 13 -39.48 -64.47 19.38
C CYS A 13 -38.07 -65.00 19.07
N ASN A 14 -37.97 -66.13 18.36
CA ASN A 14 -36.68 -66.78 18.08
C ASN A 14 -35.65 -65.84 17.43
N ASN A 15 -36.09 -64.92 16.57
CA ASN A 15 -35.20 -63.91 15.96
C ASN A 15 -34.65 -62.91 16.98
N CYS A 16 -35.50 -62.32 17.82
CA CYS A 16 -35.04 -61.41 18.88
C CYS A 16 -34.17 -62.14 19.91
N LYS A 17 -34.47 -63.41 20.21
CA LYS A 17 -33.65 -64.25 21.10
C LYS A 17 -32.27 -64.50 20.51
N LYS A 18 -32.17 -64.84 19.22
CA LYS A 18 -30.89 -65.06 18.52
C LYS A 18 -30.06 -63.77 18.48
N ARG A 19 -30.68 -62.62 18.21
CA ARG A 19 -30.03 -61.30 18.23
C ARG A 19 -29.53 -60.92 19.63
N LEU A 20 -30.37 -61.10 20.65
CA LEU A 20 -29.98 -60.83 22.05
C LEU A 20 -28.87 -61.78 22.51
N GLN A 21 -28.91 -63.06 22.13
CA GLN A 21 -27.85 -64.02 22.43
C GLN A 21 -26.53 -63.65 21.76
N ASN A 22 -26.55 -63.17 20.51
CA ASN A 22 -25.35 -62.69 19.84
C ASN A 22 -24.78 -61.45 20.54
N LEU A 23 -25.64 -60.48 20.89
CA LEU A 23 -25.23 -59.30 21.65
C LEU A 23 -24.61 -59.67 23.00
N LEU A 24 -25.26 -60.55 23.77
CA LEU A 24 -24.74 -61.04 25.04
C LEU A 24 -23.43 -61.83 24.86
N LYS A 25 -23.24 -62.57 23.76
CA LYS A 25 -21.95 -63.22 23.47
C LYS A 25 -20.84 -62.19 23.23
N THR A 26 -21.12 -61.11 22.52
CA THR A 26 -20.18 -60.01 22.29
C THR A 26 -19.81 -59.32 23.61
N ILE A 27 -20.81 -58.96 24.43
CA ILE A 27 -20.59 -58.38 25.76
C ILE A 27 -19.77 -59.34 26.65
N LYS A 28 -19.94 -60.67 26.51
CA LYS A 28 -19.21 -61.67 27.30
C LYS A 28 -17.73 -61.65 26.97
N LYS A 29 -17.43 -61.45 25.68
CA LYS A 29 -16.07 -61.44 25.14
C LYS A 29 -15.33 -60.17 25.57
N GLU A 30 -16.01 -59.04 25.59
CA GLU A 30 -15.42 -57.73 25.90
C GLU A 30 -15.40 -57.41 27.41
N ASN A 31 -16.42 -57.83 28.16
CA ASN A 31 -16.50 -57.61 29.61
C ASN A 31 -17.25 -58.77 30.32
N PRO A 32 -16.57 -59.90 30.59
CA PRO A 32 -17.21 -61.11 31.13
C PRO A 32 -17.84 -60.92 32.52
N LEU A 33 -17.38 -59.93 33.29
CA LEU A 33 -17.93 -59.60 34.61
C LEU A 33 -19.25 -58.83 34.53
N LEU A 34 -19.50 -58.11 33.43
CA LEU A 34 -20.71 -57.32 33.24
C LEU A 34 -21.95 -58.20 33.05
N ILE A 35 -21.83 -59.33 32.34
CA ILE A 35 -22.99 -60.22 32.08
C ILE A 35 -23.64 -60.75 33.34
N LYS A 36 -22.85 -61.11 34.35
CA LYS A 36 -23.39 -61.60 35.64
C LYS A 36 -24.22 -60.52 36.35
N LYS A 37 -24.00 -59.25 36.01
CA LYS A 37 -24.66 -58.06 36.56
C LYS A 37 -25.82 -57.57 35.71
N LEU A 38 -26.11 -58.15 34.54
CA LEU A 38 -27.24 -57.75 33.70
C LEU A 38 -28.49 -58.61 33.95
N GLN A 39 -29.66 -58.01 33.78
CA GLN A 39 -30.96 -58.65 33.92
C GLN A 39 -31.94 -58.09 32.90
N LEU A 40 -32.59 -58.98 32.15
CA LEU A 40 -33.61 -58.62 31.16
C LEU A 40 -34.99 -58.61 31.82
N LEU A 41 -35.75 -57.52 31.69
CA LEU A 41 -37.11 -57.39 32.20
C LEU A 41 -38.02 -56.66 31.20
N PRO A 42 -39.32 -57.00 31.12
CA PRO A 42 -40.29 -56.22 30.35
C PRO A 42 -40.48 -54.80 30.94
N ILE A 43 -40.79 -53.85 30.07
CA ILE A 43 -41.05 -52.44 30.39
C ILE A 43 -42.51 -52.11 30.08
N LYS A 44 -43.17 -51.38 30.99
CA LYS A 44 -44.44 -50.70 30.74
C LYS A 44 -44.27 -49.20 30.94
N THR A 45 -44.90 -48.41 30.09
CA THR A 45 -44.95 -46.95 30.22
C THR A 45 -46.31 -46.54 30.76
N GLU A 46 -46.35 -45.79 31.85
CA GLU A 46 -47.57 -45.21 32.39
C GLU A 46 -47.62 -43.71 32.11
N THR A 47 -48.80 -43.21 31.70
CA THR A 47 -49.01 -41.82 31.27
C THR A 47 -49.21 -40.85 32.43
N ASN A 48 -49.45 -41.34 33.65
CA ASN A 48 -49.68 -40.54 34.86
C ASN A 48 -48.60 -40.75 35.94
N PHE A 49 -47.39 -41.15 35.54
CA PHE A 49 -46.27 -41.37 36.45
C PHE A 49 -45.52 -40.04 36.68
N ASP A 50 -45.46 -39.58 37.92
CA ASP A 50 -44.76 -38.35 38.32
C ASP A 50 -43.25 -38.47 38.04
N SER A 51 -42.71 -37.55 37.22
CA SER A 51 -41.29 -37.50 36.84
C SER A 51 -40.33 -37.32 38.03
N THR A 52 -40.82 -36.91 39.20
CA THR A 52 -40.02 -36.78 40.42
C THR A 52 -39.74 -38.12 41.12
N MET A 53 -40.39 -39.20 40.68
CA MET A 53 -40.18 -40.58 41.18
C MET A 53 -39.41 -41.49 40.20
N ASP A 54 -38.80 -40.94 39.15
CA ASP A 54 -37.86 -41.68 38.30
C ASP A 54 -36.59 -41.99 39.13
N ASN A 55 -36.63 -43.13 39.84
CA ASN A 55 -35.58 -43.61 40.75
C ASN A 55 -34.27 -44.00 40.02
N ASP A 56 -33.78 -43.21 39.06
CA ASP A 56 -32.55 -43.45 38.27
C ASP A 56 -32.48 -44.84 37.63
N ILE A 57 -33.62 -45.41 37.21
CA ILE A 57 -33.61 -46.72 36.52
C ILE A 57 -33.32 -46.50 35.04
N GLN A 58 -32.05 -46.62 34.67
CA GLN A 58 -31.62 -46.53 33.28
C GLN A 58 -31.39 -47.93 32.67
N PRO A 59 -32.12 -48.30 31.60
CA PRO A 59 -31.83 -49.50 30.82
C PRO A 59 -30.54 -49.31 30.02
N PHE A 60 -29.72 -50.37 29.96
CA PHE A 60 -28.56 -50.48 29.08
C PHE A 60 -28.98 -50.63 27.61
N LEU A 61 -30.11 -51.29 27.37
CA LEU A 61 -30.70 -51.48 26.05
C LEU A 61 -32.21 -51.62 26.20
N VAL A 62 -32.98 -50.99 25.32
CA VAL A 62 -34.41 -51.25 25.18
C VAL A 62 -34.69 -51.77 23.78
N PHE A 63 -35.49 -52.83 23.66
CA PHE A 63 -35.93 -53.34 22.36
C PHE A 63 -37.39 -53.77 22.44
N ARG A 64 -38.09 -53.64 21.31
CA ARG A 64 -39.46 -54.13 21.15
C ARG A 64 -39.43 -55.55 20.59
N CYS A 65 -40.20 -56.46 21.20
CA CYS A 65 -40.47 -57.77 20.63
C CYS A 65 -41.98 -57.99 20.62
N ARG A 66 -42.58 -58.02 19.41
CA ARG A 66 -44.03 -57.92 19.20
C ARG A 66 -44.57 -56.64 19.87
N ASP A 67 -45.53 -56.74 20.78
CA ASP A 67 -46.17 -55.59 21.44
C ASP A 67 -45.66 -55.32 22.85
N ILE A 68 -44.54 -55.94 23.22
CA ILE A 68 -43.92 -55.79 24.54
C ILE A 68 -42.53 -55.18 24.36
N TYR A 69 -42.25 -54.13 25.14
CA TYR A 69 -40.90 -53.58 25.27
C TYR A 69 -40.14 -54.34 26.35
N TYR A 70 -38.87 -54.62 26.08
CA TYR A 70 -37.96 -55.26 27.01
C TYR A 70 -36.74 -54.37 27.22
N GLY A 71 -36.29 -54.27 28.46
CA GLY A 71 -35.07 -53.58 28.85
C GLY A 71 -34.03 -54.55 29.40
N LEU A 72 -32.77 -54.34 29.03
CA LEU A 72 -31.62 -54.97 29.67
C LEU A 72 -31.09 -53.99 30.73
N PHE A 73 -31.15 -54.35 32.00
CA PHE A 73 -30.79 -53.49 33.12
C PHE A 73 -29.58 -54.03 33.85
N ASN A 74 -28.76 -53.15 34.42
CA ASN A 74 -27.82 -53.56 35.46
C ASN A 74 -28.62 -53.88 36.73
N LYS A 75 -28.37 -55.04 37.34
CA LYS A 75 -29.01 -55.45 38.59
C LYS A 75 -28.91 -54.34 39.63
N LYS A 76 -27.75 -53.70 39.80
CA LYS A 76 -27.59 -52.59 40.75
C LYS A 76 -28.55 -51.41 40.49
N ASN A 77 -28.99 -51.18 39.25
CA ASN A 77 -29.96 -50.13 38.93
C ASN A 77 -31.38 -50.48 39.37
N LEU A 78 -31.68 -51.76 39.63
CA LEU A 78 -33.00 -52.25 40.05
C LEU A 78 -33.15 -52.34 41.57
N TYR A 79 -32.06 -52.19 42.34
CA TYR A 79 -32.07 -52.27 43.81
C TYR A 79 -31.50 -51.00 44.44
N CYS A 80 -32.03 -50.60 45.60
CA CYS A 80 -31.44 -49.61 46.49
C CYS A 80 -31.34 -50.25 47.88
N ASN A 81 -30.16 -50.27 48.52
CA ASN A 81 -29.91 -50.93 49.81
C ASN A 81 -30.46 -52.37 49.89
N ASN A 82 -30.21 -53.18 48.85
CA ASN A 82 -30.70 -54.57 48.71
C ASN A 82 -32.23 -54.74 48.67
N LYS A 83 -33.02 -53.67 48.57
CA LYS A 83 -34.47 -53.71 48.30
C LYS A 83 -34.75 -53.35 46.85
N ILE A 84 -35.69 -54.05 46.22
CA ILE A 84 -36.14 -53.77 44.84
C ILE A 84 -36.72 -52.35 44.81
N LYS A 85 -36.34 -51.54 43.81
CA LYS A 85 -36.87 -50.19 43.65
C LYS A 85 -38.39 -50.23 43.41
N PRO A 86 -39.18 -49.27 43.93
CA PRO A 86 -40.64 -49.28 43.86
C PRO A 86 -41.20 -49.44 42.44
N ASN A 87 -40.48 -48.93 41.44
CA ASN A 87 -40.87 -48.92 40.04
C ASN A 87 -40.68 -50.30 39.35
N VAL A 88 -40.24 -51.33 40.09
CA VAL A 88 -40.09 -52.71 39.61
C VAL A 88 -41.12 -53.59 40.33
N ILE A 89 -42.28 -53.78 39.71
CA ILE A 89 -43.41 -54.54 40.28
C ILE A 89 -43.58 -55.83 39.48
N ASN A 90 -43.63 -56.98 40.15
CA ASN A 90 -43.81 -58.29 39.52
C ASN A 90 -42.83 -58.56 38.36
N LYS A 91 -41.56 -58.13 38.50
CA LYS A 91 -40.51 -58.22 37.45
C LYS A 91 -40.83 -57.45 36.16
N ILE A 92 -41.68 -56.43 36.24
CA ILE A 92 -41.92 -55.46 35.18
C ILE A 92 -41.39 -54.11 35.65
N VAL A 93 -40.63 -53.43 34.80
CA VAL A 93 -40.12 -52.09 35.09
C VAL A 93 -41.10 -51.06 34.54
N TYR A 94 -41.62 -50.20 35.41
CA TYR A 94 -42.49 -49.09 35.05
C TYR A 94 -41.61 -47.85 34.87
N LEU A 95 -41.62 -47.29 33.65
CA LEU A 95 -40.87 -46.06 33.31
C LEU A 95 -41.84 -44.97 32.90
N SER A 96 -41.50 -43.72 33.24
CA SER A 96 -42.21 -42.56 32.69
C SER A 96 -42.06 -42.52 31.16
N ALA A 97 -43.05 -41.93 30.48
CA ALA A 97 -42.99 -41.77 29.02
C ALA A 97 -41.73 -41.00 28.57
N GLN A 98 -41.27 -40.03 29.38
CA GLN A 98 -40.10 -39.19 29.11
C GLN A 98 -38.78 -39.96 29.24
N THR A 99 -38.63 -40.81 30.27
CA THR A 99 -37.44 -41.66 30.46
C THR A 99 -37.40 -42.77 29.41
N PHE A 100 -38.56 -43.33 29.07
CA PHE A 100 -38.67 -44.29 27.99
C PHE A 100 -38.28 -43.70 26.62
N SER A 101 -38.75 -42.49 26.28
CA SER A 101 -38.40 -41.84 25.00
C SER A 101 -36.93 -41.44 24.89
N LYS A 102 -36.30 -41.02 26.00
CA LYS A 102 -34.85 -40.72 26.02
C LYS A 102 -34.01 -41.96 25.70
N SER A 103 -34.41 -43.12 26.22
CA SER A 103 -33.71 -44.39 25.99
C SER A 103 -34.12 -45.13 24.71
N PHE A 104 -35.21 -44.73 24.05
CA PHE A 104 -35.75 -45.36 22.84
C PHE A 104 -35.61 -44.43 21.63
N HIS A 105 -34.41 -44.33 21.05
CA HIS A 105 -34.23 -43.63 19.77
C HIS A 105 -34.79 -44.47 18.61
N ILE A 106 -35.90 -44.02 18.01
CA ILE A 106 -36.30 -44.45 16.66
C ILE A 106 -35.92 -43.33 15.68
N PRO A 107 -35.05 -43.60 14.69
CA PRO A 107 -34.97 -42.80 13.48
C PRO A 107 -36.30 -42.89 12.75
N ASN A 108 -36.89 -41.74 12.38
CA ASN A 108 -38.07 -41.67 11.53
C ASN A 108 -37.96 -42.64 10.34
N ALA A 109 -38.79 -43.68 10.35
CA ALA A 109 -39.18 -44.39 9.13
C ALA A 109 -40.51 -45.11 9.37
N GLN A 110 -41.54 -44.71 8.61
CA GLN A 110 -42.56 -45.65 8.14
C GLN A 110 -41.97 -46.50 6.99
N PRO A 111 -42.54 -47.68 6.69
CA PRO A 111 -41.81 -48.94 6.88
C PRO A 111 -41.58 -49.71 5.58
N SER A 112 -40.40 -50.32 5.44
CA SER A 112 -40.27 -51.65 4.83
C SER A 112 -38.88 -52.22 5.13
N LEU A 113 -38.87 -53.37 5.80
CA LEU A 113 -37.71 -54.24 5.97
C LEU A 113 -37.12 -54.66 4.62
N ALA A 114 -35.81 -54.51 4.46
CA ALA A 114 -34.94 -55.55 3.92
C ALA A 114 -33.50 -55.27 4.40
N LEU A 115 -33.00 -56.07 5.35
CA LEU A 115 -31.57 -56.11 5.66
C LEU A 115 -31.11 -57.55 5.58
N THR A 116 -30.53 -57.85 4.42
CA THR A 116 -29.73 -59.02 4.10
C THR A 116 -28.50 -59.06 5.01
N VAL A 117 -28.20 -60.26 5.51
CA VAL A 117 -27.01 -60.55 6.31
C VAL A 117 -25.83 -60.76 5.36
N THR A 118 -24.67 -60.17 5.68
CA THR A 118 -23.39 -60.79 5.33
C THR A 118 -22.40 -60.58 6.47
N GLU A 119 -21.97 -61.72 7.02
CA GLU A 119 -20.89 -61.88 7.98
C GLU A 119 -19.56 -61.48 7.32
N ASN A 120 -18.66 -60.77 8.04
CA ASN A 120 -17.39 -61.34 8.47
C ASN A 120 -16.40 -60.33 9.10
N HIS A 121 -15.70 -60.86 10.12
CA HIS A 121 -14.37 -60.54 10.64
C HIS A 121 -14.14 -59.28 11.51
N LEU A 122 -14.13 -59.53 12.84
CA LEU A 122 -13.27 -58.87 13.83
C LEU A 122 -11.89 -59.56 13.85
N PRO A 123 -10.77 -58.81 13.90
CA PRO A 123 -9.55 -59.22 14.57
C PRO A 123 -9.29 -58.41 15.86
N THR A 124 -9.09 -59.17 16.94
CA THR A 124 -8.07 -59.07 18.00
C THR A 124 -7.44 -57.72 18.36
N ILE A 125 -7.56 -57.31 19.64
CA ILE A 125 -6.67 -56.35 20.32
C ILE A 125 -5.86 -57.11 21.39
N ILE A 126 -4.54 -57.06 21.27
CA ILE A 126 -3.56 -57.29 22.34
C ILE A 126 -3.15 -55.90 22.86
N PRO A 127 -3.10 -55.64 24.17
CA PRO A 127 -2.81 -54.31 24.72
C PRO A 127 -1.30 -54.01 24.77
N PRO A 128 -0.88 -52.74 24.58
CA PRO A 128 0.51 -52.33 24.75
C PRO A 128 0.85 -51.98 26.20
N SER A 129 2.14 -52.14 26.46
CA SER A 129 2.89 -52.07 27.70
C SER A 129 3.01 -50.67 28.32
N GLN A 130 3.10 -50.63 29.66
CA GLN A 130 3.68 -49.53 30.42
C GLN A 130 5.21 -49.67 30.45
N HIS A 131 5.93 -48.57 30.27
CA HIS A 131 7.39 -48.49 30.51
C HIS A 131 7.68 -48.04 31.95
N GLN A 132 8.70 -48.68 32.50
CA GLN A 132 9.27 -48.52 33.83
C GLN A 132 10.04 -47.20 34.00
N LEU A 133 10.18 -46.77 35.26
CA LEU A 133 11.47 -46.32 35.77
C LEU A 133 11.69 -46.92 37.17
N VAL A 134 12.85 -47.55 37.35
CA VAL A 134 13.75 -47.55 38.53
C VAL A 134 14.58 -48.86 38.51
N THR A 135 15.83 -48.69 38.08
CA THR A 135 17.10 -49.38 38.44
C THR A 135 17.07 -50.83 38.97
N THR A 136 17.86 -51.71 38.34
CA THR A 136 19.18 -52.20 38.84
C THR A 136 19.67 -53.38 37.97
N ILE A 137 20.92 -53.31 37.46
CA ILE A 137 21.65 -54.46 36.89
C ILE A 137 22.61 -54.99 37.97
N LYS A 138 22.50 -56.27 38.34
CA LYS A 138 23.61 -57.26 38.31
C LYS A 138 23.19 -58.65 38.80
N ASN A 139 23.28 -59.58 37.85
CA ASN A 139 23.83 -60.95 37.90
C ASN A 139 23.22 -62.05 38.80
N ASN A 140 22.81 -63.11 38.07
CA ASN A 140 22.98 -64.54 38.31
C ASN A 140 22.30 -65.16 39.56
N VAL A 141 21.41 -66.12 39.34
CA VAL A 141 21.73 -67.56 39.37
C VAL A 141 20.47 -68.36 38.97
N ASP A 142 20.77 -69.49 38.36
CA ASP A 142 20.02 -70.51 37.65
C ASP A 142 19.02 -71.33 38.51
N LEU A 143 18.18 -72.11 37.80
CA LEU A 143 17.51 -73.38 38.17
C LEU A 143 16.02 -73.39 38.63
N ARG A 144 15.22 -74.00 37.72
CA ARG A 144 14.22 -75.07 37.91
C ARG A 144 12.74 -74.74 38.15
N ASP A 145 11.95 -74.93 37.09
CA ASP A 145 10.76 -75.83 37.07
C ASP A 145 11.28 -77.30 37.06
N PRO A 146 10.51 -78.39 37.35
CA PRO A 146 9.04 -78.53 37.29
C PRO A 146 8.40 -79.38 38.42
N ASP A 147 7.07 -79.45 38.46
CA ASP A 147 6.33 -80.50 39.18
C ASP A 147 5.23 -81.11 38.30
N VAL A 148 5.41 -82.39 37.92
CA VAL A 148 4.36 -83.32 37.46
C VAL A 148 4.75 -84.78 37.80
N PHE A 149 3.83 -85.48 38.47
CA PHE A 149 3.58 -86.94 38.62
C PHE A 149 4.18 -87.80 39.78
N TYR A 150 3.23 -88.46 40.49
CA TYR A 150 3.21 -89.55 41.51
C TYR A 150 3.89 -90.88 41.06
N PRO A 151 4.14 -91.95 41.90
CA PRO A 151 3.29 -92.52 42.98
C PRO A 151 3.96 -93.29 44.18
N GLU A 152 3.11 -93.77 45.11
CA GLU A 152 3.17 -94.97 46.00
C GLU A 152 4.37 -95.25 46.93
N ILE A 153 4.09 -95.43 48.24
CA ILE A 153 4.29 -96.67 49.06
C ILE A 153 3.94 -96.39 50.55
N GLU A 154 3.38 -97.42 51.18
CA GLU A 154 2.80 -97.61 52.51
C GLU A 154 3.65 -97.27 53.75
N ASP A 155 2.91 -96.96 54.83
CA ASP A 155 3.09 -97.36 56.23
C ASP A 155 4.44 -97.94 56.68
N GLU A 156 5.28 -97.11 57.29
CA GLU A 156 6.01 -97.43 58.53
C GLU A 156 6.67 -96.16 59.05
N TYR A 157 6.42 -95.75 60.31
CA TYR A 157 7.28 -94.95 61.21
C TYR A 157 6.50 -94.20 62.30
N HIS A 158 5.46 -94.85 62.88
CA HIS A 158 4.81 -94.36 64.09
C HIS A 158 5.52 -94.74 65.41
N SER A 159 6.81 -95.10 65.40
CA SER A 159 7.54 -95.46 66.65
C SER A 159 8.95 -94.90 66.82
N GLN A 160 9.28 -93.73 66.25
CA GLN A 160 10.53 -93.01 66.56
C GLN A 160 10.36 -91.53 66.95
N LEU A 161 9.14 -91.08 67.23
CA LEU A 161 8.87 -89.68 67.62
C LEU A 161 9.04 -89.38 69.12
N GLN A 162 9.36 -90.37 69.96
CA GLN A 162 9.40 -90.20 71.43
C GLN A 162 10.80 -89.99 72.03
N GLU A 163 11.88 -90.10 71.25
CA GLU A 163 13.25 -89.94 71.79
C GLU A 163 13.97 -88.64 71.36
N LEU A 164 13.44 -87.91 70.37
CA LEU A 164 14.01 -86.63 69.90
C LEU A 164 13.48 -85.38 70.63
N LEU A 165 12.43 -85.51 71.46
CA LEU A 165 11.78 -84.36 72.12
C LEU A 165 12.43 -83.90 73.44
N LYS A 166 13.46 -84.60 73.94
CA LYS A 166 14.05 -84.26 75.25
C LYS A 166 15.17 -83.20 75.21
N ASN A 167 15.81 -82.98 74.06
CA ASN A 167 16.86 -81.96 73.88
C ASN A 167 16.38 -80.64 73.24
N TYR A 168 15.08 -80.51 72.92
CA TYR A 168 14.49 -79.25 72.41
C TYR A 168 13.85 -78.38 73.50
N HIS A 169 13.72 -78.89 74.73
CA HIS A 169 13.03 -78.19 75.83
C HIS A 169 13.74 -76.90 76.27
N HIS A 170 15.08 -76.85 76.20
CA HIS A 170 15.86 -75.66 76.55
C HIS A 170 15.75 -74.55 75.49
N LYS A 171 15.68 -74.91 74.20
CA LYS A 171 15.49 -73.93 73.11
C LYS A 171 14.07 -73.36 73.07
N PHE A 172 13.08 -74.17 73.47
CA PHE A 172 11.67 -73.73 73.56
C PHE A 172 11.45 -72.73 74.72
N ILE A 173 12.12 -72.92 75.86
CA ILE A 173 12.05 -71.98 76.99
C ILE A 173 12.70 -70.63 76.65
N ILE A 174 13.86 -70.64 75.97
CA ILE A 174 14.51 -69.40 75.50
C ILE A 174 13.60 -68.64 74.52
N LEU A 175 12.91 -69.35 73.63
CA LEU A 175 11.95 -68.76 72.70
C LEU A 175 10.78 -68.08 73.44
N ILE A 176 10.24 -68.71 74.49
CA ILE A 176 9.16 -68.16 75.31
C ILE A 176 9.63 -66.92 76.07
N VAL A 177 10.86 -66.91 76.60
CA VAL A 177 11.41 -65.74 77.31
C VAL A 177 11.62 -64.57 76.34
N VAL A 178 12.12 -64.82 75.13
CA VAL A 178 12.24 -63.78 74.09
C VAL A 178 10.87 -63.26 73.66
N LEU A 179 9.88 -64.14 73.52
CA LEU A 179 8.50 -63.76 73.21
C LEU A 179 7.86 -62.90 74.30
N LEU A 180 8.12 -63.21 75.58
CA LEU A 180 7.65 -62.41 76.72
C LEU A 180 8.36 -61.06 76.82
N VAL A 181 9.64 -60.95 76.46
CA VAL A 181 10.37 -59.67 76.39
C VAL A 181 9.84 -58.80 75.24
N ILE A 182 9.51 -59.39 74.09
CA ILE A 182 8.89 -58.68 72.96
C ILE A 182 7.47 -58.23 73.34
N LEU A 183 6.67 -59.08 73.99
CA LEU A 183 5.33 -58.73 74.46
C LEU A 183 5.35 -57.67 75.57
N ALA A 184 6.34 -57.69 76.47
CA ALA A 184 6.56 -56.63 77.45
C ALA A 184 7.03 -55.32 76.79
N GLY A 185 7.83 -55.38 75.74
CA GLY A 185 8.21 -54.22 74.92
C GLY A 185 7.03 -53.61 74.16
N ILE A 186 6.13 -54.45 73.62
CA ILE A 186 4.87 -54.01 73.02
C ILE A 186 3.89 -53.48 74.09
N GLY A 187 3.91 -54.04 75.30
CA GLY A 187 3.11 -53.57 76.43
C GLY A 187 3.56 -52.21 76.97
N LEU A 188 4.87 -51.97 77.10
CA LEU A 188 5.42 -50.69 77.54
C LEU A 188 5.39 -49.62 76.43
N GLY A 189 5.71 -49.99 75.19
CA GLY A 189 5.57 -49.12 74.02
C GLY A 189 4.10 -48.80 73.71
N GLY A 190 3.21 -49.77 73.88
CA GLY A 190 1.76 -49.62 73.76
C GLY A 190 1.16 -48.77 74.87
N TRP A 191 1.68 -48.86 76.11
CA TRP A 191 1.27 -47.97 77.21
C TRP A 191 1.74 -46.53 76.96
N GLN A 192 2.98 -46.31 76.49
CA GLN A 192 3.46 -44.97 76.15
C GLN A 192 2.70 -44.37 74.95
N ILE A 193 2.31 -45.18 73.96
CA ILE A 193 1.44 -44.75 72.86
C ILE A 193 0.00 -44.52 73.34
N TYR A 194 -0.52 -45.33 74.27
CA TYR A 194 -1.82 -45.14 74.88
C TYR A 194 -1.88 -43.87 75.74
N GLN A 195 -0.84 -43.56 76.51
CA GLN A 195 -0.75 -42.28 77.22
C GLN A 195 -0.45 -41.09 76.28
N TYR A 196 0.22 -41.28 75.15
CA TYR A 196 0.36 -40.23 74.13
C TYR A 196 -0.95 -39.96 73.37
N LEU A 197 -1.78 -40.99 73.14
CA LEU A 197 -3.09 -40.89 72.48
C LEU A 197 -4.23 -40.49 73.44
N ASN A 198 -4.12 -40.79 74.74
CA ASN A 198 -5.13 -40.46 75.77
C ASN A 198 -4.64 -39.44 76.81
N SER A 199 -3.49 -38.78 76.60
CA SER A 199 -3.26 -37.50 77.28
C SER A 199 -4.34 -36.55 76.78
N PRO A 200 -5.17 -35.95 77.65
CA PRO A 200 -5.88 -34.76 77.24
C PRO A 200 -4.78 -33.77 76.92
N THR A 201 -4.53 -33.54 75.62
CA THR A 201 -4.00 -32.26 75.20
C THR A 201 -4.92 -31.27 75.87
N ALA A 202 -4.39 -30.58 76.88
CA ALA A 202 -5.00 -29.41 77.45
C ALA A 202 -5.48 -28.61 76.25
N ASN A 203 -6.80 -28.52 76.10
CA ASN A 203 -7.43 -27.69 75.10
C ASN A 203 -6.69 -26.36 75.19
N ALA A 204 -5.94 -26.00 74.14
CA ALA A 204 -5.74 -24.60 73.87
C ALA A 204 -7.16 -24.09 73.68
N THR A 205 -7.71 -23.49 74.73
CA THR A 205 -9.09 -22.99 74.80
C THR A 205 -9.33 -21.81 73.86
N ASN A 206 -8.38 -21.51 72.96
CA ASN A 206 -8.42 -20.48 71.95
C ASN A 206 -7.99 -21.03 70.56
N ARG A 207 -8.55 -22.16 70.08
CA ARG A 207 -8.56 -22.41 68.62
C ARG A 207 -9.56 -21.45 68.00
N ILE A 208 -9.17 -20.80 66.92
CA ILE A 208 -10.07 -19.88 66.19
C ILE A 208 -11.10 -20.73 65.43
N ASP A 209 -12.38 -20.53 65.71
CA ASP A 209 -13.47 -21.28 65.08
C ASP A 209 -13.91 -20.61 63.78
N ILE A 210 -13.60 -21.25 62.65
CA ILE A 210 -13.93 -20.74 61.31
C ILE A 210 -15.34 -21.10 60.85
N SER A 211 -16.15 -21.78 61.66
CA SER A 211 -17.44 -22.33 61.22
C SER A 211 -18.41 -21.27 60.66
N GLN A 212 -18.27 -20.02 61.10
CA GLN A 212 -19.10 -18.88 60.66
C GLN A 212 -18.40 -17.96 59.65
N ASP A 213 -17.17 -18.29 59.24
CA ASP A 213 -16.30 -17.36 58.48
C ASP A 213 -16.42 -17.51 56.95
N GLY A 214 -17.22 -18.47 56.50
CA GLY A 214 -17.58 -18.65 55.09
C GLY A 214 -18.54 -17.57 54.59
N GLY A 215 -18.99 -17.71 53.34
CA GLY A 215 -19.85 -16.69 52.74
C GLY A 215 -20.22 -16.95 51.29
N TYR A 216 -21.02 -16.03 50.74
CA TYR A 216 -21.54 -16.09 49.37
C TYR A 216 -21.01 -14.90 48.56
N PHE A 217 -20.10 -15.18 47.62
CA PHE A 217 -19.31 -14.20 46.86
C PHE A 217 -19.50 -14.37 45.33
N PRO A 218 -20.72 -14.21 44.80
CA PRO A 218 -21.03 -14.48 43.39
C PRO A 218 -20.32 -13.53 42.41
N ASN A 219 -19.86 -12.38 42.89
CA ASN A 219 -19.16 -11.37 42.10
C ASN A 219 -17.66 -11.68 41.92
N VAL A 220 -17.11 -12.55 42.76
CA VAL A 220 -15.70 -12.98 42.65
C VAL A 220 -15.62 -14.08 41.59
N ARG A 221 -14.89 -13.79 40.52
CA ARG A 221 -14.79 -14.62 39.32
C ARG A 221 -13.41 -15.25 39.21
N VAL A 222 -13.33 -16.56 39.37
CA VAL A 222 -12.07 -17.29 39.36
C VAL A 222 -12.03 -18.34 38.26
N THR A 223 -10.83 -18.57 37.70
CA THR A 223 -10.57 -19.65 36.75
C THR A 223 -9.72 -20.72 37.43
N ILE A 224 -10.16 -21.98 37.42
CA ILE A 224 -9.41 -23.11 37.99
C ILE A 224 -9.26 -24.25 36.98
N ASN A 225 -8.21 -25.04 37.13
CA ASN A 225 -7.96 -26.19 36.24
C ASN A 225 -8.75 -27.44 36.64
N ASN A 226 -8.96 -27.65 37.93
CA ASN A 226 -9.67 -28.78 38.52
C ASN A 226 -10.13 -28.43 39.94
N THR A 227 -10.81 -29.36 40.61
CA THR A 227 -11.31 -29.21 41.98
C THR A 227 -10.36 -29.79 43.04
N SER A 228 -9.05 -29.81 42.78
CA SER A 228 -8.07 -30.18 43.82
C SER A 228 -8.05 -29.14 44.93
N SER A 229 -7.70 -29.56 46.15
CA SER A 229 -7.64 -28.64 47.30
C SER A 229 -6.77 -27.42 47.01
N ASP A 230 -5.60 -27.57 46.37
CA ASP A 230 -4.70 -26.45 46.06
C ASP A 230 -5.32 -25.42 45.11
N GLN A 231 -6.04 -25.88 44.08
CA GLN A 231 -6.74 -25.01 43.14
C GLN A 231 -7.91 -24.29 43.82
N LEU A 232 -8.67 -25.00 44.66
CA LEU A 232 -9.77 -24.42 45.42
C LEU A 232 -9.27 -23.42 46.46
N THR A 233 -8.15 -23.68 47.14
CA THR A 233 -7.49 -22.74 48.07
C THR A 233 -7.07 -21.47 47.37
N THR A 234 -6.37 -21.60 46.23
CA THR A 234 -5.97 -20.44 45.43
C THR A 234 -7.19 -19.63 44.99
N ALA A 235 -8.31 -20.29 44.69
CA ALA A 235 -9.53 -19.61 44.28
C ALA A 235 -10.22 -18.86 45.41
N VAL A 236 -10.36 -19.47 46.59
CA VAL A 236 -10.95 -18.81 47.76
C VAL A 236 -10.09 -17.63 48.23
N GLN A 237 -8.76 -17.74 48.14
CA GLN A 237 -7.82 -16.66 48.49
C GLN A 237 -7.94 -15.41 47.61
N GLN A 238 -8.59 -15.48 46.43
CA GLN A 238 -8.83 -14.31 45.58
C GLN A 238 -9.99 -13.43 46.09
N ILE A 239 -10.73 -13.87 47.10
CA ILE A 239 -11.82 -13.10 47.70
C ILE A 239 -11.19 -12.05 48.63
N SER A 240 -11.20 -10.78 48.23
CA SER A 240 -10.62 -9.67 49.01
C SER A 240 -11.36 -9.39 50.32
N GLU A 241 -12.64 -9.75 50.39
CA GLU A 241 -13.52 -9.56 51.56
C GLU A 241 -13.60 -10.80 52.46
N LEU A 242 -12.72 -11.79 52.24
CA LEU A 242 -12.72 -13.01 53.03
C LEU A 242 -12.39 -12.68 54.49
N ASN A 243 -13.07 -13.35 55.43
CA ASN A 243 -12.75 -13.18 56.84
C ASN A 243 -11.24 -13.46 57.07
N PRO A 244 -10.50 -12.56 57.76
CA PRO A 244 -9.08 -12.73 58.03
C PRO A 244 -8.73 -14.07 58.72
N ASP A 245 -9.60 -14.59 59.56
CA ASP A 245 -9.41 -15.86 60.27
C ASP A 245 -9.47 -17.04 59.30
N LEU A 246 -10.48 -17.07 58.41
CA LEU A 246 -10.55 -18.05 57.33
C LEU A 246 -9.38 -17.91 56.35
N LEU A 247 -9.00 -16.69 55.97
CA LEU A 247 -7.84 -16.45 55.10
C LEU A 247 -6.55 -17.01 55.70
N THR A 248 -6.36 -16.85 57.01
CA THR A 248 -5.20 -17.40 57.73
C THR A 248 -5.28 -18.92 57.83
N ALA A 249 -6.48 -19.47 58.06
CA ALA A 249 -6.72 -20.91 58.09
C ALA A 249 -6.42 -21.59 56.74
N LEU A 250 -6.70 -20.94 55.61
CA LEU A 250 -6.39 -21.45 54.28
C LEU A 250 -4.89 -21.60 54.00
N ASN A 251 -4.04 -20.88 54.75
CA ASN A 251 -2.58 -21.01 54.66
C ASN A 251 -2.03 -22.16 55.52
N ASP A 252 -2.85 -22.80 56.38
CA ASP A 252 -2.47 -23.99 57.11
C ASP A 252 -2.60 -25.22 56.20
N PRO A 253 -1.52 -26.00 55.97
CA PRO A 253 -1.55 -27.17 55.07
C PRO A 253 -2.47 -28.30 55.55
N ALA A 254 -2.94 -28.28 56.81
CA ALA A 254 -3.94 -29.23 57.32
C ALA A 254 -5.40 -28.79 57.07
N THR A 255 -5.61 -27.59 56.52
CA THR A 255 -6.93 -27.16 56.02
C THR A 255 -7.17 -27.72 54.64
N VAL A 256 -8.22 -28.54 54.49
CA VAL A 256 -8.55 -29.20 53.22
C VAL A 256 -9.80 -28.57 52.63
N LEU A 257 -9.71 -28.18 51.36
CA LEU A 257 -10.84 -27.65 50.61
C LEU A 257 -11.38 -28.71 49.67
N THR A 258 -12.70 -28.86 49.68
CA THR A 258 -13.43 -29.81 48.83
C THR A 258 -14.68 -29.16 48.28
N THR A 259 -15.23 -29.72 47.21
CA THR A 259 -16.54 -29.33 46.72
C THR A 259 -17.28 -30.57 46.21
N SER A 260 -18.59 -30.60 46.39
CA SER A 260 -19.47 -31.58 45.76
C SER A 260 -19.95 -31.14 44.38
N ASP A 261 -19.75 -29.86 44.03
CA ASP A 261 -20.25 -29.30 42.78
C ASP A 261 -19.32 -29.69 41.63
N HIS A 262 -19.93 -29.99 40.49
CA HIS A 262 -19.18 -30.32 39.28
C HIS A 262 -18.63 -29.06 38.63
N LEU A 263 -17.32 -29.06 38.35
CA LEU A 263 -16.72 -28.03 37.51
C LEU A 263 -17.23 -28.21 36.07
N LEU A 264 -17.99 -27.24 35.57
CA LEU A 264 -18.52 -27.26 34.21
C LEU A 264 -17.49 -26.66 33.24
N TYR A 265 -17.25 -27.36 32.13
CA TYR A 265 -16.25 -27.03 31.11
C TYR A 265 -16.89 -26.37 29.87
N ASP A 266 -17.91 -25.54 30.08
CA ASP A 266 -18.68 -24.87 29.02
C ASP A 266 -18.18 -23.43 28.73
N GLY A 267 -17.09 -23.01 29.38
CA GLY A 267 -16.52 -21.67 29.27
C GLY A 267 -17.26 -20.59 30.08
N GLY A 268 -18.37 -20.95 30.73
CA GLY A 268 -19.15 -20.09 31.60
C GLY A 268 -18.64 -20.04 33.04
N TYR A 269 -19.03 -19.00 33.77
CA TYR A 269 -18.85 -18.93 35.22
C TYR A 269 -20.07 -19.53 35.91
N HIS A 270 -19.85 -20.49 36.80
CA HIS A 270 -20.87 -21.17 37.59
C HIS A 270 -20.60 -20.99 39.06
N LEU A 271 -21.66 -20.88 39.86
CA LEU A 271 -21.50 -20.82 41.31
C LEU A 271 -21.10 -22.20 41.84
N ILE A 272 -19.97 -22.26 42.53
CA ILE A 272 -19.44 -23.46 43.17
C ILE A 272 -19.35 -23.19 44.67
N SER A 273 -19.93 -24.09 45.47
CA SER A 273 -19.82 -24.12 46.93
C SER A 273 -18.63 -24.98 47.35
N ILE A 274 -17.64 -24.34 47.96
CA ILE A 274 -16.40 -24.95 48.44
C ILE A 274 -16.46 -25.07 49.95
N THR A 275 -16.29 -26.27 50.47
CA THR A 275 -16.20 -26.56 51.90
C THR A 275 -14.75 -26.50 52.34
N ALA A 276 -14.42 -25.57 53.24
CA ALA A 276 -13.15 -25.48 53.92
C ALA A 276 -13.24 -26.20 55.28
N ASN A 277 -12.41 -27.23 55.48
CA ASN A 277 -12.41 -28.03 56.71
C ASN A 277 -11.06 -27.89 57.43
N ALA A 278 -11.08 -27.20 58.57
CA ALA A 278 -9.90 -26.95 59.41
C ALA A 278 -9.86 -27.81 60.68
N THR A 279 -10.70 -28.85 60.78
CA THR A 279 -10.85 -29.67 62.00
C THR A 279 -9.55 -30.36 62.45
N HIS A 280 -8.64 -30.64 61.53
CA HIS A 280 -7.35 -31.30 61.78
C HIS A 280 -6.17 -30.33 61.94
N THR A 281 -6.40 -29.01 61.88
CA THR A 281 -5.35 -28.01 62.07
C THR A 281 -5.02 -27.82 63.56
N LYS A 282 -3.84 -27.27 63.87
CA LYS A 282 -3.44 -27.01 65.27
C LYS A 282 -4.03 -25.72 65.84
N GLN A 283 -4.30 -24.73 65.00
CA GLN A 283 -4.67 -23.36 65.42
C GLN A 283 -6.14 -23.00 65.13
N PHE A 284 -6.78 -23.66 64.16
CA PHE A 284 -8.15 -23.38 63.73
C PHE A 284 -9.06 -24.56 64.02
N GLN A 285 -10.37 -24.38 64.08
CA GLN A 285 -11.35 -25.46 64.15
C GLN A 285 -12.59 -25.09 63.35
N GLY A 286 -13.43 -26.07 63.02
CA GLY A 286 -14.68 -25.82 62.31
C GLY A 286 -14.65 -26.16 60.83
N ILE A 287 -15.83 -26.12 60.23
CA ILE A 287 -16.09 -26.37 58.81
C ILE A 287 -16.99 -25.24 58.33
N THR A 288 -16.63 -24.62 57.21
CA THR A 288 -17.45 -23.56 56.62
C THR A 288 -17.52 -23.67 55.11
N ASN A 289 -18.50 -23.01 54.51
CA ASN A 289 -18.73 -23.04 53.07
C ASN A 289 -18.49 -21.66 52.47
N VAL A 290 -17.75 -21.62 51.37
CA VAL A 290 -17.53 -20.44 50.55
C VAL A 290 -18.11 -20.70 49.17
N THR A 291 -19.08 -19.91 48.74
CA THR A 291 -19.61 -19.99 47.38
C THR A 291 -19.06 -18.84 46.53
N LEU A 292 -18.51 -19.14 45.36
CA LEU A 292 -18.03 -18.12 44.42
C LEU A 292 -18.26 -18.55 42.96
N ALA A 293 -18.12 -17.60 42.03
CA ALA A 293 -18.26 -17.89 40.61
C ALA A 293 -16.96 -18.41 40.01
N VAL A 294 -16.98 -19.65 39.53
CA VAL A 294 -15.83 -20.39 39.01
C VAL A 294 -16.07 -20.80 37.57
N ARG A 295 -15.07 -20.62 36.71
CA ARG A 295 -15.03 -21.24 35.37
C ARG A 295 -13.87 -22.23 35.26
N ALA A 296 -14.05 -23.28 34.47
CA ALA A 296 -12.94 -24.15 34.11
C ALA A 296 -11.94 -23.42 33.20
N ALA A 297 -10.65 -23.74 33.33
CA ALA A 297 -9.60 -23.24 32.45
C ALA A 297 -9.64 -23.87 31.04
N LYS A 298 -10.26 -25.06 30.92
CA LYS A 298 -10.44 -25.78 29.66
C LYS A 298 -11.89 -25.74 29.20
N PHE A 299 -12.11 -25.80 27.89
CA PHE A 299 -13.42 -26.02 27.27
C PHE A 299 -13.56 -27.46 26.77
N ASP A 300 -14.68 -28.12 27.05
CA ASP A 300 -14.94 -29.48 26.59
C ASP A 300 -15.64 -29.49 25.21
N ILE A 301 -14.99 -30.10 24.22
CA ILE A 301 -15.50 -30.13 22.84
C ILE A 301 -16.53 -31.22 22.59
N THR A 302 -16.77 -32.15 23.53
CA THR A 302 -17.61 -33.34 23.30
C THR A 302 -19.06 -33.03 22.94
N ASN A 303 -19.56 -31.85 23.34
CA ASN A 303 -20.93 -31.41 23.07
C ASN A 303 -21.06 -30.49 21.84
N LEU A 304 -19.96 -30.22 21.12
CA LEU A 304 -20.02 -29.46 19.87
C LEU A 304 -20.67 -30.29 18.75
N ASP A 305 -21.21 -29.63 17.73
CA ASP A 305 -21.68 -30.32 16.53
C ASP A 305 -20.50 -30.62 15.59
N GLY A 306 -20.31 -31.90 15.29
CA GLY A 306 -19.28 -32.39 14.37
C GLY A 306 -19.84 -32.87 13.02
N ASN A 307 -21.15 -32.74 12.77
CA ASN A 307 -21.74 -33.24 11.53
C ASN A 307 -21.76 -32.19 10.41
N PHE A 308 -20.74 -32.24 9.55
CA PHE A 308 -20.60 -31.39 8.37
C PHE A 308 -21.06 -32.06 7.06
N SER A 309 -21.75 -33.21 7.14
CA SER A 309 -22.19 -33.96 5.94
C SER A 309 -23.24 -33.23 5.09
N ASN A 310 -23.91 -32.21 5.63
CA ASN A 310 -24.87 -31.39 4.87
C ASN A 310 -24.20 -30.23 4.10
N LEU A 311 -22.89 -30.05 4.22
CA LEU A 311 -22.14 -28.98 3.57
C LEU A 311 -21.56 -29.41 2.22
N ALA A 312 -21.12 -28.42 1.43
CA ALA A 312 -20.38 -28.68 0.20
C ALA A 312 -19.13 -29.54 0.49
N PRO A 313 -18.81 -30.54 -0.36
CA PRO A 313 -17.66 -31.40 -0.14
C PRO A 313 -16.34 -30.64 -0.09
N LEU A 314 -15.48 -31.00 0.86
CA LEU A 314 -14.17 -30.38 1.08
C LEU A 314 -13.11 -31.03 0.20
N LYS A 315 -12.28 -30.22 -0.46
CA LYS A 315 -11.15 -30.73 -1.25
C LYS A 315 -9.98 -31.07 -0.34
N ILE A 316 -9.43 -32.27 -0.47
CA ILE A 316 -8.30 -32.71 0.34
C ILE A 316 -7.31 -33.57 -0.47
N ALA A 317 -6.00 -33.42 -0.20
CA ALA A 317 -4.97 -34.19 -0.88
C ALA A 317 -4.83 -35.61 -0.35
N SER A 318 -4.93 -35.79 0.97
CA SER A 318 -4.86 -37.08 1.65
C SER A 318 -5.45 -36.98 3.06
N LEU A 319 -5.89 -38.10 3.62
CA LEU A 319 -6.47 -38.18 4.96
C LEU A 319 -5.40 -38.17 6.07
N THR A 320 -4.53 -37.16 6.08
CA THR A 320 -3.59 -36.92 7.20
C THR A 320 -4.18 -35.91 8.19
N ASN A 321 -3.71 -35.93 9.45
CA ASN A 321 -4.19 -35.01 10.47
C ASN A 321 -4.17 -33.54 10.01
N GLN A 322 -3.03 -33.09 9.48
CA GLN A 322 -2.88 -31.71 9.03
C GLN A 322 -3.83 -31.37 7.87
N ASN A 323 -3.97 -32.27 6.90
CA ASN A 323 -4.82 -32.01 5.74
C ASN A 323 -6.30 -31.97 6.13
N ILE A 324 -6.74 -32.82 7.05
CA ILE A 324 -8.12 -32.81 7.54
C ILE A 324 -8.37 -31.54 8.35
N ILE A 325 -7.45 -31.13 9.23
CA ILE A 325 -7.56 -29.88 9.99
C ILE A 325 -7.66 -28.68 9.04
N ASN A 326 -6.74 -28.57 8.07
CA ASN A 326 -6.74 -27.47 7.09
C ASN A 326 -8.04 -27.45 6.28
N ALA A 327 -8.55 -28.62 5.87
CA ALA A 327 -9.80 -28.70 5.12
C ALA A 327 -10.99 -28.26 5.97
N LEU A 328 -11.08 -28.70 7.24
CA LEU A 328 -12.12 -28.25 8.17
C LEU A 328 -12.08 -26.73 8.38
N GLN A 329 -10.90 -26.13 8.54
CA GLN A 329 -10.75 -24.68 8.71
C GLN A 329 -11.31 -23.84 7.54
N THR A 330 -11.54 -24.44 6.36
CA THR A 330 -12.19 -23.76 5.23
C THR A 330 -13.71 -23.69 5.32
N ILE A 331 -14.34 -24.41 6.25
CA ILE A 331 -15.79 -24.38 6.43
C ILE A 331 -16.21 -22.99 6.95
N PRO A 332 -17.10 -22.27 6.23
CA PRO A 332 -17.58 -20.98 6.70
C PRO A 332 -18.49 -21.13 7.93
N ASN A 333 -18.45 -20.16 8.83
CA ASN A 333 -19.31 -20.09 10.02
C ASN A 333 -19.21 -21.30 10.97
N LEU A 334 -18.03 -21.93 11.05
CA LEU A 334 -17.72 -22.91 12.09
C LEU A 334 -17.94 -22.32 13.50
N ASN A 335 -18.33 -23.17 14.44
CA ASN A 335 -18.42 -22.80 15.85
C ASN A 335 -17.07 -22.19 16.31
N PRO A 336 -17.03 -21.00 16.95
CA PRO A 336 -15.78 -20.34 17.34
C PRO A 336 -14.85 -21.18 18.23
N ASN A 337 -15.41 -22.03 19.11
CA ASN A 337 -14.62 -22.94 19.93
C ASN A 337 -14.02 -24.06 19.09
N LEU A 338 -14.74 -24.52 18.06
CA LEU A 338 -14.21 -25.50 17.12
C LEU A 338 -13.13 -24.88 16.21
N VAL A 339 -13.28 -23.63 15.77
CA VAL A 339 -12.22 -22.91 15.05
C VAL A 339 -10.96 -22.80 15.92
N SER A 340 -11.15 -22.47 17.19
CA SER A 340 -10.05 -22.33 18.15
C SER A 340 -9.35 -23.66 18.41
N VAL A 341 -10.09 -24.76 18.61
CA VAL A 341 -9.47 -26.09 18.83
C VAL A 341 -8.74 -26.60 17.60
N LEU A 342 -9.25 -26.33 16.39
CA LEU A 342 -8.58 -26.69 15.13
C LEU A 342 -7.26 -25.94 14.91
N SER A 343 -6.96 -24.94 15.73
CA SER A 343 -5.70 -24.18 15.69
C SER A 343 -4.68 -24.64 16.73
N GLU A 344 -5.01 -25.63 17.57
CA GLU A 344 -4.10 -26.17 18.59
C GLU A 344 -3.17 -27.24 18.01
N ASP A 345 -1.85 -27.04 18.12
CA ASP A 345 -0.82 -27.96 17.61
C ASP A 345 -0.90 -29.39 18.19
N GLN A 346 -1.54 -29.55 19.35
CA GLN A 346 -1.66 -30.82 20.07
C GLN A 346 -2.96 -31.58 19.76
N LEU A 347 -3.83 -31.04 18.90
CA LEU A 347 -5.04 -31.70 18.45
C LEU A 347 -4.69 -32.95 17.62
N LYS A 348 -5.32 -34.09 17.93
CA LYS A 348 -5.15 -35.33 17.15
C LYS A 348 -6.43 -35.69 16.41
N ILE A 349 -6.24 -36.34 15.26
CA ILE A 349 -7.32 -36.97 14.50
C ILE A 349 -7.13 -38.48 14.55
N ASN A 350 -8.17 -39.18 15.01
CA ASN A 350 -8.17 -40.63 15.18
C ASN A 350 -9.37 -41.25 14.44
N ASP A 351 -9.38 -42.59 14.33
CA ASP A 351 -10.53 -43.39 13.88
C ASP A 351 -11.10 -43.05 12.48
N ILE A 352 -10.23 -42.61 11.57
CA ILE A 352 -10.61 -42.22 10.20
C ILE A 352 -11.23 -43.42 9.45
N THR A 353 -12.48 -43.28 9.03
CA THR A 353 -13.26 -44.33 8.34
C THR A 353 -14.03 -43.75 7.16
N PRO A 354 -13.84 -44.27 5.92
CA PRO A 354 -12.79 -45.21 5.52
C PRO A 354 -11.37 -44.62 5.69
N PRO A 355 -10.34 -45.46 5.88
CA PRO A 355 -8.96 -45.00 6.16
C PRO A 355 -8.26 -44.39 4.95
N THR A 356 -8.79 -44.62 3.74
CA THR A 356 -8.28 -44.07 2.49
C THR A 356 -9.39 -43.35 1.73
N LEU A 357 -9.04 -42.22 1.12
CA LEU A 357 -9.94 -41.50 0.23
C LEU A 357 -9.76 -42.04 -1.19
N ILE A 358 -10.86 -42.52 -1.79
CA ILE A 358 -10.85 -42.96 -3.18
C ILE A 358 -10.76 -41.72 -4.06
N SER A 359 -9.72 -41.66 -4.90
CA SER A 359 -9.46 -40.53 -5.80
C SER A 359 -10.21 -40.67 -7.13
N ASP A 360 -11.53 -40.85 -7.09
CA ASP A 360 -12.40 -41.05 -8.27
C ASP A 360 -13.13 -39.78 -8.72
N GLY A 361 -12.81 -38.63 -8.11
CA GLY A 361 -13.46 -37.34 -8.37
C GLY A 361 -14.86 -37.20 -7.76
N ARG A 362 -15.32 -38.19 -6.98
CA ARG A 362 -16.61 -38.16 -6.27
C ARG A 362 -16.41 -37.76 -4.81
N SER A 363 -17.48 -37.27 -4.18
CA SER A 363 -17.50 -36.98 -2.76
C SER A 363 -17.70 -38.26 -1.94
N HIS A 364 -16.80 -38.50 -1.00
CA HIS A 364 -16.87 -39.64 -0.07
C HIS A 364 -17.13 -39.12 1.34
N LEU A 365 -18.09 -39.74 2.05
CA LEU A 365 -18.34 -39.43 3.45
C LEU A 365 -17.23 -40.08 4.29
N ILE A 366 -16.51 -39.26 5.06
CA ILE A 366 -15.47 -39.72 5.98
C ILE A 366 -15.89 -39.37 7.41
N HIS A 367 -15.76 -40.34 8.30
CA HIS A 367 -15.95 -40.20 9.74
C HIS A 367 -14.58 -40.21 10.43
N PHE A 368 -14.37 -39.36 11.44
CA PHE A 368 -13.14 -39.34 12.24
C PHE A 368 -13.39 -38.67 13.60
N THR A 369 -12.47 -38.84 14.54
CA THR A 369 -12.57 -38.26 15.88
C THR A 369 -11.53 -37.15 16.06
N LEU A 370 -11.96 -35.96 16.46
CA LEU A 370 -11.07 -34.92 16.99
C LEU A 370 -10.81 -35.19 18.48
N ASP A 371 -9.55 -35.33 18.89
CA ASP A 371 -9.15 -35.58 20.28
C ASP A 371 -8.35 -34.39 20.83
N ALA A 372 -9.01 -33.61 21.68
CA ALA A 372 -8.47 -32.39 22.28
C ALA A 372 -7.87 -32.59 23.67
N ASN A 373 -7.83 -33.82 24.21
CA ASN A 373 -7.42 -34.08 25.59
C ASN A 373 -5.98 -33.64 25.90
N GLN A 374 -5.11 -33.62 24.88
CA GLN A 374 -3.72 -33.18 25.02
C GLN A 374 -3.51 -31.69 24.77
N THR A 375 -4.54 -30.93 24.39
CA THR A 375 -4.42 -29.49 24.11
C THR A 375 -4.36 -28.65 25.39
N LYS A 376 -3.95 -27.39 25.27
CA LYS A 376 -3.83 -26.49 26.42
C LYS A 376 -5.18 -25.97 26.89
N GLN A 377 -6.02 -25.53 25.95
CA GLN A 377 -7.27 -24.83 26.23
C GLN A 377 -8.52 -25.70 26.12
N PHE A 378 -8.40 -26.93 25.59
CA PHE A 378 -9.55 -27.79 25.34
C PHE A 378 -9.36 -29.19 25.95
N GLN A 379 -10.47 -29.93 26.05
CA GLN A 379 -10.51 -31.34 26.41
C GLN A 379 -11.69 -32.04 25.72
N GLY A 380 -11.75 -33.37 25.84
CA GLY A 380 -12.83 -34.17 25.25
C GLY A 380 -12.52 -34.64 23.83
N THR A 381 -13.42 -35.47 23.32
CA THR A 381 -13.39 -35.97 21.95
C THR A 381 -14.68 -35.60 21.21
N LEU A 382 -14.57 -35.30 19.93
CA LEU A 382 -15.70 -34.95 19.06
C LEU A 382 -15.72 -35.84 17.83
N LEU A 383 -16.82 -36.57 17.61
CA LEU A 383 -17.03 -37.34 16.38
C LEU A 383 -17.42 -36.39 15.24
N VAL A 384 -16.64 -36.42 14.16
CA VAL A 384 -16.83 -35.56 12.99
C VAL A 384 -17.20 -36.40 11.77
N SER A 385 -18.12 -35.89 10.96
CA SER A 385 -18.53 -36.48 9.68
C SER A 385 -18.52 -35.42 8.60
N ALA A 386 -17.76 -35.60 7.52
CA ALA A 386 -17.66 -34.63 6.42
C ALA A 386 -17.49 -35.33 5.07
N TYR A 387 -18.04 -34.73 4.01
CA TYR A 387 -17.77 -35.17 2.65
C TYR A 387 -16.44 -34.60 2.16
N PHE A 388 -15.55 -35.46 1.67
CA PHE A 388 -14.29 -35.06 1.05
C PHE A 388 -14.24 -35.48 -0.43
N ILE A 389 -13.58 -34.65 -1.24
CA ILE A 389 -13.21 -34.96 -2.63
C ILE A 389 -11.70 -34.87 -2.75
N ALA A 390 -11.07 -35.87 -3.37
CA ALA A 390 -9.63 -35.86 -3.59
C ALA A 390 -9.23 -34.69 -4.50
N THR A 391 -8.13 -33.99 -4.19
CA THR A 391 -7.64 -32.89 -5.04
C THR A 391 -7.12 -33.37 -6.39
N LYS A 392 -6.66 -34.62 -6.47
CA LYS A 392 -6.28 -35.27 -7.73
C LYS A 392 -7.21 -36.44 -8.01
N ILE A 393 -7.60 -36.62 -9.27
CA ILE A 393 -8.35 -37.79 -9.74
C ILE A 393 -7.34 -38.81 -10.27
N ASN A 394 -7.37 -40.03 -9.73
CA ASN A 394 -6.57 -41.12 -10.24
C ASN A 394 -7.31 -41.80 -11.41
N ILE A 395 -6.84 -41.56 -12.64
CA ILE A 395 -7.47 -42.09 -13.85
C ILE A 395 -7.36 -43.62 -13.94
N SER A 396 -6.44 -44.27 -13.21
CA SER A 396 -6.33 -45.73 -13.20
C SER A 396 -7.56 -46.42 -12.59
N ASN A 397 -8.41 -45.67 -11.88
CA ASN A 397 -9.65 -46.18 -11.28
C ASN A 397 -10.86 -46.07 -12.22
N ILE A 398 -10.70 -45.45 -13.39
CA ILE A 398 -11.75 -45.30 -14.39
C ILE A 398 -11.82 -46.57 -15.25
N ASN A 399 -13.01 -46.96 -15.70
CA ASN A 399 -13.15 -48.05 -16.68
C ASN A 399 -12.52 -47.65 -18.01
N GLY A 400 -11.44 -48.33 -18.43
CA GLY A 400 -10.78 -48.08 -19.71
C GLY A 400 -11.31 -48.90 -20.89
N ASN A 401 -12.26 -49.82 -20.71
CA ASN A 401 -12.73 -50.69 -21.80
C ASN A 401 -14.03 -50.17 -22.44
N TYR A 402 -13.92 -49.75 -23.70
CA TYR A 402 -15.00 -49.22 -24.54
C TYR A 402 -15.15 -50.01 -25.85
N LEU A 403 -14.72 -51.27 -25.90
CA LEU A 403 -14.79 -52.10 -27.12
C LEU A 403 -16.22 -52.41 -27.59
N THR A 404 -17.21 -52.22 -26.73
CA THR A 404 -18.64 -52.38 -27.06
C THR A 404 -19.22 -51.16 -27.78
N SER A 405 -18.53 -50.03 -27.76
CA SER A 405 -18.96 -48.79 -28.41
C SER A 405 -18.70 -48.85 -29.91
N PRO A 406 -19.51 -48.14 -30.73
CA PRO A 406 -19.29 -48.09 -32.18
C PRO A 406 -17.90 -47.55 -32.54
N PRO A 407 -17.29 -47.99 -33.67
CA PRO A 407 -15.97 -47.52 -34.08
C PRO A 407 -15.94 -46.03 -34.40
N VAL A 408 -14.97 -45.31 -33.85
CA VAL A 408 -14.73 -43.88 -34.14
C VAL A 408 -13.84 -43.74 -35.38
N VAL A 409 -14.18 -42.82 -36.29
CA VAL A 409 -13.39 -42.55 -37.50
C VAL A 409 -12.25 -41.58 -37.17
N VAL A 410 -11.02 -41.96 -37.52
CA VAL A 410 -9.81 -41.13 -37.43
C VAL A 410 -8.91 -41.38 -38.64
N GLY A 411 -8.14 -40.38 -39.08
CA GLY A 411 -7.26 -40.58 -40.25
C GLY A 411 -5.85 -41.04 -39.92
N ASP A 412 -5.42 -40.91 -38.66
CA ASP A 412 -4.16 -41.45 -38.14
C ASP A 412 -4.25 -41.64 -36.61
N LEU A 413 -3.16 -42.12 -36.00
CA LEU A 413 -3.04 -42.32 -34.54
C LEU A 413 -2.03 -41.33 -33.92
N THR A 414 -1.97 -40.10 -34.43
CA THR A 414 -1.21 -39.02 -33.79
C THR A 414 -1.82 -38.64 -32.43
N HIS A 415 -1.03 -38.01 -31.57
CA HIS A 415 -1.46 -37.62 -30.21
C HIS A 415 -2.84 -36.91 -30.18
N HIS A 416 -3.06 -35.94 -31.07
CA HIS A 416 -4.33 -35.22 -31.17
C HIS A 416 -5.50 -36.12 -31.60
N ASN A 417 -5.28 -37.02 -32.55
CA ASN A 417 -6.30 -37.96 -32.99
C ASN A 417 -6.61 -39.04 -31.94
N LEU A 418 -5.63 -39.41 -31.09
CA LEU A 418 -5.89 -40.28 -29.94
C LEU A 418 -6.77 -39.60 -28.90
N ILE A 419 -6.56 -38.31 -28.62
CA ILE A 419 -7.43 -37.52 -27.74
C ILE A 419 -8.85 -37.45 -28.31
N TYR A 420 -8.99 -37.07 -29.60
CA TYR A 420 -10.27 -37.04 -30.29
C TYR A 420 -11.01 -38.37 -30.20
N LEU A 421 -10.29 -39.47 -30.42
CA LEU A 421 -10.83 -40.81 -30.39
C LEU A 421 -11.36 -41.19 -28.99
N ILE A 422 -10.66 -40.85 -27.92
CA ILE A 422 -11.14 -41.04 -26.53
C ILE A 422 -12.38 -40.18 -26.26
N GLN A 423 -12.44 -38.96 -26.78
CA GLN A 423 -13.56 -38.04 -26.51
C GLN A 423 -14.85 -38.40 -27.24
N ASN A 424 -14.74 -39.04 -28.40
CA ASN A 424 -15.87 -39.35 -29.26
C ASN A 424 -16.33 -40.81 -29.15
N VAL A 425 -15.70 -41.63 -28.29
CA VAL A 425 -16.23 -42.96 -28.00
C VAL A 425 -17.44 -42.86 -27.09
N GLU A 426 -18.54 -43.48 -27.50
CA GLU A 426 -19.79 -43.47 -26.74
C GLU A 426 -19.59 -44.09 -25.36
N GLY A 427 -20.10 -43.42 -24.32
CA GLY A 427 -20.04 -43.89 -22.94
C GLY A 427 -18.69 -43.67 -22.23
N VAL A 428 -17.78 -42.87 -22.80
CA VAL A 428 -16.53 -42.47 -22.12
C VAL A 428 -16.82 -41.82 -20.77
N ASP A 429 -15.99 -42.11 -19.77
CA ASP A 429 -16.12 -41.49 -18.46
C ASP A 429 -15.84 -39.97 -18.57
N PRO A 430 -16.71 -39.09 -18.04
CA PRO A 430 -16.52 -37.65 -18.14
C PRO A 430 -15.18 -37.15 -17.57
N ASN A 431 -14.66 -37.79 -16.52
CA ASN A 431 -13.36 -37.44 -15.95
C ASN A 431 -12.23 -37.82 -16.89
N LEU A 432 -12.32 -38.95 -17.60
CA LEU A 432 -11.33 -39.34 -18.60
C LEU A 432 -11.39 -38.42 -19.82
N ALA A 433 -12.58 -38.13 -20.35
CA ALA A 433 -12.77 -37.23 -21.47
C ALA A 433 -12.26 -35.81 -21.18
N THR A 434 -12.40 -35.36 -19.94
CA THR A 434 -11.83 -34.08 -19.46
C THR A 434 -10.32 -34.18 -19.23
N ALA A 435 -9.84 -35.28 -18.64
CA ALA A 435 -8.44 -35.47 -18.30
C ALA A 435 -7.54 -35.35 -19.53
N VAL A 436 -7.90 -36.04 -20.63
CA VAL A 436 -7.09 -36.07 -21.86
C VAL A 436 -6.92 -34.70 -22.55
N ASN A 437 -7.62 -33.66 -22.08
CA ASN A 437 -7.41 -32.27 -22.51
C ASN A 437 -6.32 -31.53 -21.74
N ASP A 438 -5.84 -32.06 -20.62
CA ASP A 438 -4.73 -31.44 -19.90
C ASP A 438 -3.46 -31.58 -20.76
N PRO A 439 -2.78 -30.47 -21.11
CA PRO A 439 -1.64 -30.49 -22.02
C PRO A 439 -0.43 -31.27 -21.48
N ASN A 440 -0.43 -31.64 -20.19
CA ASN A 440 0.61 -32.47 -19.59
C ASN A 440 0.26 -33.96 -19.53
N ILE A 441 -0.91 -34.38 -20.06
CA ILE A 441 -1.20 -35.80 -20.25
C ILE A 441 -0.46 -36.32 -21.47
N LEU A 442 0.20 -37.46 -21.30
CA LEU A 442 0.78 -38.20 -22.42
C LEU A 442 -0.22 -39.25 -22.88
N VAL A 443 -0.64 -39.15 -24.15
CA VAL A 443 -1.49 -40.14 -24.81
C VAL A 443 -0.68 -40.78 -25.93
N SER A 444 -0.61 -42.11 -25.93
CA SER A 444 0.19 -42.88 -26.88
C SER A 444 -0.44 -44.24 -27.19
N THR A 445 -0.10 -44.82 -28.33
CA THR A 445 -0.52 -46.17 -28.71
C THR A 445 0.59 -46.87 -29.47
N SER A 446 0.64 -48.19 -29.38
CA SER A 446 1.43 -49.05 -30.27
C SER A 446 0.55 -49.76 -31.33
N SER A 447 -0.76 -49.55 -31.28
CA SER A 447 -1.71 -50.09 -32.26
C SER A 447 -1.55 -49.41 -33.62
N SER A 448 -2.08 -50.05 -34.67
CA SER A 448 -2.10 -49.51 -36.03
C SER A 448 -3.51 -49.60 -36.62
N LEU A 449 -3.82 -48.70 -37.54
CA LEU A 449 -5.11 -48.69 -38.23
C LEU A 449 -5.13 -49.67 -39.41
N LEU A 450 -6.10 -50.58 -39.37
CA LEU A 450 -6.97 -51.02 -40.46
C LEU A 450 -6.93 -50.25 -41.80
N PRO A 451 -6.34 -50.71 -42.93
CA PRO A 451 -6.65 -50.10 -44.23
C PRO A 451 -8.13 -50.29 -44.61
N ASN A 452 -8.60 -49.52 -45.61
CA ASN A 452 -9.94 -49.63 -46.21
C ASN A 452 -11.12 -49.46 -45.25
N ASN A 453 -11.04 -48.51 -44.29
CA ASN A 453 -12.11 -48.19 -43.34
C ASN A 453 -12.57 -49.40 -42.49
N GLN A 454 -11.70 -50.39 -42.30
CA GLN A 454 -11.94 -51.53 -41.43
C GLN A 454 -11.76 -51.13 -39.96
N SER A 455 -12.61 -51.69 -39.09
CA SER A 455 -12.53 -51.47 -37.64
C SER A 455 -11.28 -52.14 -37.07
N SER A 456 -10.55 -51.42 -36.22
CA SER A 456 -9.34 -51.85 -35.54
C SER A 456 -9.51 -51.67 -34.04
N GLU A 457 -9.08 -52.64 -33.23
CA GLU A 457 -8.95 -52.46 -31.79
C GLU A 457 -7.69 -51.62 -31.52
N ILE A 458 -7.88 -50.48 -30.84
CA ILE A 458 -6.81 -49.56 -30.47
C ILE A 458 -6.65 -49.59 -28.95
N ASP A 459 -5.43 -49.88 -28.52
CA ASP A 459 -4.98 -49.86 -27.14
C ASP A 459 -4.21 -48.55 -26.90
N ILE A 460 -4.77 -47.66 -26.09
CA ILE A 460 -4.22 -46.33 -25.83
C ILE A 460 -3.76 -46.25 -24.39
N THR A 461 -2.50 -45.89 -24.19
CA THR A 461 -1.97 -45.57 -22.87
C THR A 461 -2.14 -44.08 -22.61
N VAL A 462 -2.88 -43.75 -21.55
CA VAL A 462 -3.05 -42.39 -21.01
C VAL A 462 -2.26 -42.29 -19.71
N ASP A 463 -1.22 -41.47 -19.68
CA ASP A 463 -0.41 -41.20 -18.49
C ASP A 463 -0.66 -39.77 -17.99
N ALA A 464 -1.21 -39.68 -16.78
CA ALA A 464 -1.57 -38.43 -16.13
C ALA A 464 -0.60 -37.99 -15.02
N ASN A 465 0.51 -38.71 -14.81
CA ASN A 465 1.39 -38.47 -13.66
C ASN A 465 2.07 -37.10 -13.65
N ALA A 466 2.23 -36.46 -14.82
CA ALA A 466 2.79 -35.13 -14.96
C ALA A 466 1.77 -33.99 -14.73
N THR A 467 0.49 -34.31 -14.49
CA THR A 467 -0.57 -33.30 -14.38
C THR A 467 -0.79 -32.79 -12.95
N LYS A 468 -1.45 -31.64 -12.84
CA LYS A 468 -1.83 -31.05 -11.54
C LYS A 468 -3.10 -31.68 -10.95
N ASN A 469 -4.08 -32.00 -11.79
CA ASN A 469 -5.42 -32.41 -11.35
C ASN A 469 -5.66 -33.93 -11.48
N TYR A 470 -4.79 -34.65 -12.18
CA TYR A 470 -4.93 -36.07 -12.43
C TYR A 470 -3.64 -36.82 -12.01
N MET A 471 -3.74 -38.14 -11.90
CA MET A 471 -2.59 -39.02 -11.69
C MET A 471 -2.90 -40.43 -12.16
N GLY A 472 -1.87 -41.28 -12.27
CA GLY A 472 -2.01 -42.68 -12.67
C GLY A 472 -1.88 -42.88 -14.18
N ILE A 473 -1.86 -44.15 -14.56
CA ILE A 473 -1.79 -44.62 -15.95
C ILE A 473 -3.03 -45.48 -16.21
N LEU A 474 -3.73 -45.20 -17.30
CA LEU A 474 -4.91 -45.96 -17.74
C LEU A 474 -4.67 -46.52 -19.13
N LEU A 475 -5.01 -47.80 -19.32
CA LEU A 475 -5.10 -48.42 -20.64
C LEU A 475 -6.55 -48.30 -21.13
N VAL A 476 -6.75 -47.55 -22.20
CA VAL A 476 -8.05 -47.36 -22.86
C VAL A 476 -8.12 -48.27 -24.09
N LYS A 477 -9.12 -49.15 -24.16
CA LYS A 477 -9.37 -50.07 -25.27
C LYS A 477 -10.63 -49.66 -26.00
N LEU A 478 -10.57 -49.42 -27.31
CA LEU A 478 -11.74 -49.01 -28.10
C LEU A 478 -11.58 -49.37 -29.59
N GLN A 479 -12.66 -49.23 -30.37
CA GLN A 479 -12.64 -49.48 -31.81
C GLN A 479 -12.45 -48.19 -32.63
N ALA A 480 -11.55 -48.22 -33.61
CA ALA A 480 -11.27 -47.11 -34.53
C ALA A 480 -11.32 -47.54 -36.01
N LYS A 481 -11.69 -46.64 -36.92
CA LYS A 481 -11.64 -46.85 -38.36
C LYS A 481 -10.81 -45.77 -39.05
N ASN A 482 -10.01 -46.17 -40.04
CA ASN A 482 -9.27 -45.24 -40.87
C ASN A 482 -10.20 -44.48 -41.83
N GLY A 483 -10.28 -43.15 -41.71
CA GLY A 483 -11.08 -42.28 -42.57
C GLY A 483 -10.85 -40.79 -42.36
N ILE A 484 -11.58 -39.95 -43.08
CA ILE A 484 -11.49 -38.49 -42.99
C ILE A 484 -12.42 -38.00 -41.87
N ILE A 485 -11.90 -37.19 -40.95
CA ILE A 485 -12.68 -36.54 -39.89
C ILE A 485 -13.43 -35.34 -40.47
N ASP A 486 -14.76 -35.39 -40.47
CA ASP A 486 -15.60 -34.25 -40.80
C ASP A 486 -15.83 -33.39 -39.55
N ILE A 487 -15.27 -32.17 -39.55
CA ILE A 487 -15.38 -31.26 -38.40
C ILE A 487 -16.76 -30.62 -38.27
N SER A 488 -17.70 -30.88 -39.19
CA SER A 488 -19.03 -30.27 -39.17
C SER A 488 -19.87 -30.62 -37.94
N ASN A 489 -19.50 -31.68 -37.22
CA ASN A 489 -20.12 -32.06 -35.95
C ASN A 489 -19.48 -31.39 -34.72
N LEU A 490 -18.42 -30.59 -34.90
CA LEU A 490 -17.67 -29.93 -33.82
C LEU A 490 -18.14 -28.49 -33.55
N ASN A 491 -19.38 -28.15 -33.91
CA ASN A 491 -19.93 -26.84 -33.60
C ASN A 491 -19.99 -26.63 -32.08
N GLN A 492 -19.57 -25.46 -31.60
CA GLN A 492 -19.53 -25.15 -30.16
C GLN A 492 -20.12 -23.77 -29.89
N ASP A 493 -20.94 -23.65 -28.85
CA ASP A 493 -21.29 -22.35 -28.27
C ASP A 493 -20.52 -22.16 -26.95
N LEU A 494 -19.53 -21.28 -26.98
CA LEU A 494 -18.66 -20.94 -25.86
C LEU A 494 -18.96 -19.52 -25.34
N THR A 495 -20.14 -18.96 -25.64
CA THR A 495 -20.53 -17.61 -25.20
C THR A 495 -20.70 -17.47 -23.68
N PHE A 496 -20.75 -18.58 -22.95
CA PHE A 496 -20.72 -18.59 -21.49
C PHE A 496 -19.33 -18.30 -20.90
N GLN A 497 -18.27 -18.35 -21.72
CA GLN A 497 -16.91 -18.03 -21.31
C GLN A 497 -16.67 -16.51 -21.23
N PRO A 498 -15.65 -16.06 -20.48
CA PRO A 498 -15.28 -14.65 -20.45
C PRO A 498 -15.00 -14.11 -21.85
N ALA A 499 -15.45 -12.88 -22.11
CA ALA A 499 -15.25 -12.24 -23.40
C ALA A 499 -13.76 -12.01 -23.70
N VAL A 500 -13.32 -12.42 -24.89
CA VAL A 500 -11.96 -12.16 -25.37
C VAL A 500 -11.87 -10.80 -26.05
N SER A 501 -10.69 -10.21 -26.05
CA SER A 501 -10.48 -8.83 -26.52
C SER A 501 -9.59 -8.84 -27.75
N GLU A 502 -10.14 -8.46 -28.90
CA GLU A 502 -9.40 -8.39 -30.16
C GLU A 502 -9.74 -7.09 -30.89
N PRO A 503 -8.84 -6.57 -31.75
CA PRO A 503 -9.11 -5.29 -32.41
C PRO A 503 -10.20 -5.39 -33.47
N ASP A 504 -10.36 -6.54 -34.14
CA ASP A 504 -11.23 -6.72 -35.30
C ASP A 504 -11.58 -8.21 -35.53
N THR A 505 -12.34 -8.52 -36.58
CA THR A 505 -12.74 -9.87 -37.01
C THR A 505 -11.93 -10.42 -38.19
N LYS A 506 -10.73 -9.89 -38.40
CA LYS A 506 -9.78 -10.41 -39.39
C LYS A 506 -9.31 -11.83 -39.01
N PRO A 507 -8.89 -12.67 -39.99
CA PRO A 507 -8.63 -14.08 -39.73
C PRO A 507 -7.62 -14.37 -38.61
N ASN A 508 -6.55 -13.59 -38.50
CA ASN A 508 -5.51 -13.82 -37.47
C ASN A 508 -6.02 -13.48 -36.07
N GLU A 509 -6.81 -12.42 -35.95
CA GLU A 509 -7.48 -11.97 -34.74
C GLU A 509 -8.56 -12.98 -34.30
N LEU A 510 -9.33 -13.56 -35.24
CA LEU A 510 -10.26 -14.65 -34.94
C LEU A 510 -9.55 -15.91 -34.45
N ILE A 511 -8.40 -16.27 -35.05
CA ILE A 511 -7.58 -17.40 -34.58
C ILE A 511 -7.04 -17.11 -33.17
N ALA A 512 -6.54 -15.90 -32.93
CA ALA A 512 -6.05 -15.49 -31.61
C ALA A 512 -7.16 -15.51 -30.54
N ALA A 513 -8.37 -15.04 -30.90
CA ALA A 513 -9.55 -15.09 -30.05
C ALA A 513 -9.90 -16.53 -29.64
N LEU A 514 -10.00 -17.44 -30.61
CA LEU A 514 -10.33 -18.84 -30.36
C LEU A 514 -9.30 -19.54 -29.46
N LYS A 515 -8.01 -19.22 -29.61
CA LYS A 515 -6.94 -19.77 -28.76
C LYS A 515 -6.97 -19.27 -27.31
N GLN A 516 -7.60 -18.12 -27.06
CA GLN A 516 -7.74 -17.55 -25.71
C GLN A 516 -8.96 -18.10 -24.96
N VAL A 517 -9.97 -18.62 -25.67
CA VAL A 517 -11.19 -19.14 -25.05
C VAL A 517 -10.96 -20.54 -24.49
N SER A 518 -11.17 -20.72 -23.19
CA SER A 518 -11.12 -22.03 -22.55
C SER A 518 -12.29 -22.92 -22.99
N GLY A 519 -12.02 -24.20 -23.24
CA GLY A 519 -13.05 -25.19 -23.62
C GLY A 519 -13.27 -25.35 -25.13
N LEU A 520 -12.47 -24.68 -25.97
CA LEU A 520 -12.41 -24.98 -27.39
C LEU A 520 -12.02 -26.46 -27.61
N ASN A 521 -12.71 -27.13 -28.54
CA ASN A 521 -12.45 -28.51 -28.87
C ASN A 521 -10.97 -28.68 -29.30
N PRO A 522 -10.23 -29.66 -28.76
CA PRO A 522 -8.80 -29.83 -29.04
C PRO A 522 -8.49 -30.06 -30.52
N THR A 523 -9.37 -30.72 -31.26
CA THR A 523 -9.21 -30.92 -32.70
C THR A 523 -9.32 -29.59 -33.43
N LEU A 524 -10.30 -28.75 -33.08
CA LEU A 524 -10.39 -27.40 -33.64
C LEU A 524 -9.15 -26.57 -33.26
N LEU A 525 -8.73 -26.61 -32.00
CA LEU A 525 -7.54 -25.91 -31.52
C LEU A 525 -6.27 -26.32 -32.29
N TYR A 526 -6.05 -27.62 -32.50
CA TYR A 526 -4.95 -28.15 -33.31
C TYR A 526 -5.03 -27.67 -34.76
N LEU A 527 -6.23 -27.70 -35.35
CA LEU A 527 -6.45 -27.26 -36.72
C LEU A 527 -6.13 -25.77 -36.90
N LEU A 528 -6.33 -24.92 -35.88
CA LEU A 528 -5.99 -23.50 -35.93
C LEU A 528 -4.50 -23.21 -36.21
N ASP A 529 -3.61 -24.19 -36.02
CA ASP A 529 -2.17 -24.08 -36.32
C ASP A 529 -1.76 -24.66 -37.68
N GLN A 530 -2.69 -25.29 -38.42
CA GLN A 530 -2.36 -25.98 -39.66
C GLN A 530 -2.46 -25.05 -40.88
N SER A 531 -1.50 -25.17 -41.79
CA SER A 531 -1.60 -24.57 -43.13
C SER A 531 -2.70 -25.29 -43.92
N GLY A 532 -3.80 -24.60 -44.25
CA GLY A 532 -4.94 -25.19 -44.96
C GLY A 532 -6.30 -24.98 -44.30
N ILE A 533 -6.36 -24.24 -43.18
CA ILE A 533 -7.62 -23.72 -42.63
C ILE A 533 -7.97 -22.35 -43.23
N LYS A 534 -9.26 -22.06 -43.28
CA LYS A 534 -9.80 -20.71 -43.48
C LYS A 534 -10.72 -20.36 -42.31
N VAL A 535 -10.38 -19.29 -41.59
CA VAL A 535 -11.16 -18.79 -40.45
C VAL A 535 -11.81 -17.47 -40.86
N THR A 536 -13.14 -17.39 -40.73
CA THR A 536 -13.95 -16.23 -41.14
C THR A 536 -15.15 -16.06 -40.21
N THR A 537 -15.79 -14.90 -40.24
CA THR A 537 -17.08 -14.68 -39.58
C THR A 537 -17.93 -13.76 -40.44
N ASP A 538 -19.26 -13.91 -40.34
CA ASP A 538 -20.22 -12.93 -40.88
C ASP A 538 -20.71 -11.99 -39.77
N SER A 539 -20.34 -12.23 -38.52
CA SER A 539 -20.72 -11.41 -37.37
C SER A 539 -19.93 -10.10 -37.37
N VAL A 540 -20.61 -9.01 -37.00
CA VAL A 540 -19.99 -7.70 -36.86
C VAL A 540 -19.52 -7.52 -35.42
N LEU A 541 -18.24 -7.19 -35.22
CA LEU A 541 -17.71 -6.78 -33.92
C LEU A 541 -17.84 -5.27 -33.79
N ASN A 542 -18.80 -4.81 -32.99
CA ASN A 542 -18.94 -3.38 -32.75
C ASN A 542 -17.81 -2.85 -31.85
N HIS A 543 -17.28 -1.67 -32.19
CA HIS A 543 -16.21 -1.00 -31.44
C HIS A 543 -16.73 -0.12 -30.29
N ASP A 544 -17.77 -0.61 -29.59
CA ASP A 544 -18.45 0.08 -28.49
C ASP A 544 -17.93 -0.33 -27.09
N GLY A 545 -16.87 -1.14 -27.05
CA GLY A 545 -16.26 -1.67 -25.82
C GLY A 545 -17.11 -2.72 -25.10
N LEU A 546 -18.29 -3.06 -25.61
CA LEU A 546 -19.14 -4.13 -25.09
C LEU A 546 -18.79 -5.46 -25.74
N ALA A 547 -19.15 -6.55 -25.06
CA ALA A 547 -18.97 -7.89 -25.59
C ALA A 547 -20.16 -8.26 -26.49
N HIS A 548 -19.86 -8.70 -27.71
CA HIS A 548 -20.82 -9.17 -28.72
C HIS A 548 -20.58 -10.64 -29.02
N LYS A 549 -21.64 -11.37 -29.36
CA LYS A 549 -21.55 -12.75 -29.84
C LYS A 549 -20.99 -12.75 -31.27
N ILE A 550 -19.88 -13.46 -31.48
CA ILE A 550 -19.24 -13.64 -32.79
C ILE A 550 -19.28 -15.12 -33.16
N ASP A 551 -19.86 -15.43 -34.31
CA ASP A 551 -19.94 -16.78 -34.86
C ASP A 551 -18.79 -17.01 -35.85
N ILE A 552 -17.78 -17.75 -35.42
CA ILE A 552 -16.54 -17.97 -36.18
C ILE A 552 -16.64 -19.29 -36.95
N LYS A 553 -16.53 -19.23 -38.28
CA LYS A 553 -16.47 -20.38 -39.18
C LYS A 553 -15.02 -20.81 -39.38
N ILE A 554 -14.74 -22.06 -39.04
CA ILE A 554 -13.46 -22.74 -39.31
C ILE A 554 -13.70 -23.73 -40.45
N ILE A 555 -13.07 -23.51 -41.59
CA ILE A 555 -13.23 -24.32 -42.81
C ILE A 555 -11.92 -25.03 -43.11
N VAL A 556 -11.97 -26.34 -43.32
CA VAL A 556 -10.81 -27.13 -43.75
C VAL A 556 -10.77 -27.18 -45.27
N LEU A 557 -9.70 -26.69 -45.89
CA LEU A 557 -9.55 -26.64 -47.34
C LEU A 557 -8.61 -27.73 -47.89
N ALA A 558 -7.49 -27.99 -47.21
CA ALA A 558 -6.43 -28.86 -47.74
C ALA A 558 -5.58 -29.51 -46.64
N ILE A 559 -6.20 -29.97 -45.55
CA ILE A 559 -5.50 -30.68 -44.47
C ILE A 559 -5.77 -32.18 -44.65
N PRO A 560 -4.73 -33.01 -44.84
CA PRO A 560 -4.91 -34.46 -44.91
C PRO A 560 -5.70 -34.95 -43.69
N ASN A 561 -6.61 -35.91 -43.91
CA ASN A 561 -7.44 -36.53 -42.86
C ASN A 561 -8.54 -35.67 -42.24
N TYR A 562 -8.74 -34.41 -42.68
CA TYR A 562 -9.81 -33.53 -42.19
C TYR A 562 -10.62 -32.94 -43.35
N THR A 563 -11.92 -32.73 -43.13
CA THR A 563 -12.83 -32.06 -44.07
C THR A 563 -13.95 -31.32 -43.31
N GLY A 564 -14.75 -30.53 -44.03
CA GLY A 564 -15.95 -29.89 -43.50
C GLY A 564 -15.72 -28.50 -42.90
N GLN A 565 -16.74 -28.02 -42.17
CA GLN A 565 -16.77 -26.69 -41.58
C GLN A 565 -17.42 -26.73 -40.19
N ALA A 566 -16.74 -26.19 -39.18
CA ALA A 566 -17.29 -25.97 -37.84
C ALA A 566 -17.62 -24.50 -37.60
N VAL A 567 -18.64 -24.22 -36.78
CA VAL A 567 -18.99 -22.89 -36.28
C VAL A 567 -18.78 -22.87 -34.77
N VAL A 568 -17.96 -21.93 -34.30
CA VAL A 568 -17.71 -21.68 -32.88
C VAL A 568 -18.21 -20.28 -32.51
N SER A 569 -19.19 -20.20 -31.62
CA SER A 569 -19.71 -18.94 -31.08
C SER A 569 -18.92 -18.55 -29.83
N ILE A 570 -18.38 -17.33 -29.79
CA ILE A 570 -17.68 -16.78 -28.61
C ILE A 570 -18.17 -15.36 -28.29
N MET A 571 -17.97 -14.90 -27.05
CA MET A 571 -18.11 -13.48 -26.73
C MET A 571 -16.81 -12.74 -27.04
N MET A 572 -16.84 -11.71 -27.88
CA MET A 572 -15.70 -10.86 -28.18
C MET A 572 -16.04 -9.40 -27.92
N LYS A 573 -15.10 -8.63 -27.39
CA LYS A 573 -15.18 -7.16 -27.33
C LYS A 573 -14.05 -6.55 -28.13
N SER A 574 -14.30 -5.41 -28.76
CA SER A 574 -13.22 -4.75 -29.49
C SER A 574 -12.25 -4.05 -28.54
N THR A 575 -10.95 -4.11 -28.86
CA THR A 575 -9.92 -3.26 -28.26
C THR A 575 -9.76 -1.91 -28.96
N LYS A 576 -10.37 -1.74 -30.14
CA LYS A 576 -10.46 -0.43 -30.80
C LYS A 576 -11.62 0.39 -30.22
N ILE A 577 -11.41 1.70 -30.18
CA ILE A 577 -12.39 2.68 -29.70
C ILE A 577 -12.88 3.51 -30.90
N ASP A 578 -14.18 3.48 -31.18
CA ASP A 578 -14.79 4.32 -32.20
C ASP A 578 -15.10 5.73 -31.65
N ILE A 579 -14.51 6.77 -32.26
CA ILE A 579 -14.71 8.17 -31.89
C ILE A 579 -15.87 8.86 -32.65
N THR A 580 -16.60 8.16 -33.52
CA THR A 580 -17.61 8.75 -34.41
C THR A 580 -18.91 9.16 -33.70
N LYS A 581 -19.22 8.57 -32.54
CA LYS A 581 -20.54 8.71 -31.90
C LYS A 581 -20.75 10.00 -31.10
N ASP A 582 -19.81 10.93 -31.13
CA ASP A 582 -19.91 12.15 -30.34
C ASP A 582 -20.60 13.30 -31.08
N GLU A 583 -21.66 13.81 -30.44
CA GLU A 583 -22.46 14.95 -30.90
C GLU A 583 -21.60 16.23 -30.99
N ASP A 584 -22.04 17.19 -31.83
CA ASP A 584 -21.46 18.53 -31.94
C ASP A 584 -21.48 19.23 -30.57
N TYR A 585 -20.40 19.10 -29.78
CA TYR A 585 -20.21 19.87 -28.57
C TYR A 585 -20.14 21.34 -28.93
N THR A 586 -21.21 22.11 -28.69
CA THR A 586 -21.22 23.56 -28.84
C THR A 586 -21.16 24.17 -27.45
N ASN A 587 -19.99 24.67 -27.06
CA ASN A 587 -19.79 25.21 -25.72
C ASN A 587 -19.58 26.73 -25.73
N GLN A 588 -20.03 27.41 -24.66
CA GLN A 588 -19.86 28.86 -24.48
C GLN A 588 -18.45 29.27 -24.03
N HIS A 589 -17.55 28.30 -23.81
CA HIS A 589 -16.20 28.57 -23.34
C HIS A 589 -15.28 29.02 -24.48
N VAL A 590 -14.64 30.18 -24.27
CA VAL A 590 -13.74 30.80 -25.23
C VAL A 590 -12.31 30.34 -24.95
N THR A 591 -11.71 29.66 -25.93
CA THR A 591 -10.31 29.24 -25.90
C THR A 591 -9.44 30.27 -26.64
N ILE A 592 -8.27 30.60 -26.10
CA ILE A 592 -7.36 31.56 -26.74
C ILE A 592 -6.40 30.80 -27.67
N GLY A 593 -6.34 31.20 -28.93
CA GLY A 593 -5.46 30.60 -29.93
C GLY A 593 -4.81 31.63 -30.85
N ASN A 594 -3.72 31.25 -31.51
CA ASN A 594 -2.98 32.16 -32.40
C ASN A 594 -3.16 31.79 -33.88
N ASP A 595 -3.60 30.57 -34.17
CA ASP A 595 -3.88 30.00 -35.49
C ASP A 595 -4.79 28.75 -35.37
N LEU A 596 -4.98 28.01 -36.48
CA LEU A 596 -5.73 26.74 -36.53
C LEU A 596 -4.83 25.54 -36.90
N ASN A 597 -3.55 25.57 -36.52
CA ASN A 597 -2.69 24.42 -36.73
C ASN A 597 -3.04 23.28 -35.75
N ALA A 598 -2.64 22.05 -36.06
CA ALA A 598 -2.99 20.87 -35.25
C ALA A 598 -2.60 21.02 -33.76
N ASN A 599 -1.43 21.59 -33.45
CA ASN A 599 -0.98 21.77 -32.07
C ASN A 599 -1.88 22.76 -31.31
N THR A 600 -2.26 23.86 -31.95
CA THR A 600 -3.15 24.87 -31.35
C THR A 600 -4.55 24.29 -31.13
N LEU A 601 -5.08 23.52 -32.09
CA LEU A 601 -6.36 22.85 -31.95
C LEU A 601 -6.35 21.78 -30.84
N ILE A 602 -5.29 20.97 -30.76
CA ILE A 602 -5.10 19.97 -29.70
C ILE A 602 -4.98 20.64 -28.32
N ALA A 603 -4.23 21.74 -28.22
CA ALA A 603 -4.13 22.51 -26.98
C ALA A 603 -5.50 23.07 -26.56
N ALA A 604 -6.28 23.58 -27.52
CA ALA A 604 -7.62 24.10 -27.26
C ALA A 604 -8.58 23.01 -26.76
N LEU A 605 -8.55 21.81 -27.37
CA LEU A 605 -9.34 20.66 -26.90
C LEU A 605 -8.92 20.20 -25.50
N ASN A 606 -7.61 20.12 -25.22
CA ASN A 606 -7.10 19.75 -23.91
C ASN A 606 -7.46 20.76 -22.81
N GLN A 607 -7.50 22.05 -23.12
CA GLN A 607 -7.90 23.09 -22.18
C GLN A 607 -9.36 22.95 -21.72
N LEU A 608 -10.25 22.48 -22.59
CA LEU A 608 -11.65 22.25 -22.24
C LEU A 608 -11.83 21.02 -21.34
N GLY A 609 -10.95 20.02 -21.44
CA GLY A 609 -10.94 18.86 -20.56
C GLY A 609 -12.12 17.88 -20.75
N PRO A 610 -12.12 16.75 -20.01
CA PRO A 610 -13.00 15.60 -20.25
C PRO A 610 -14.46 15.82 -19.82
N THR A 611 -14.75 16.92 -19.12
CA THR A 611 -16.11 17.33 -18.75
C THR A 611 -16.84 17.98 -19.93
N ILE A 612 -16.11 18.43 -20.94
CA ILE A 612 -16.62 19.16 -22.10
C ILE A 612 -16.40 18.39 -23.39
N VAL A 613 -15.20 17.82 -23.56
CA VAL A 613 -14.85 17.00 -24.72
C VAL A 613 -14.85 15.54 -24.28
N ASN A 614 -15.39 14.64 -25.10
CA ASN A 614 -15.37 13.22 -24.78
C ASN A 614 -13.94 12.74 -24.43
N LYS A 615 -13.85 11.98 -23.34
CA LYS A 615 -12.59 11.42 -22.83
C LYS A 615 -11.85 10.58 -23.89
N ASP A 616 -12.56 9.88 -24.76
CA ASP A 616 -12.02 8.99 -25.79
C ASP A 616 -11.44 9.82 -26.94
N ILE A 617 -12.07 10.96 -27.28
CA ILE A 617 -11.49 11.95 -28.20
C ILE A 617 -10.20 12.56 -27.61
N LEU A 618 -10.22 12.96 -26.32
CA LEU A 618 -9.03 13.52 -25.66
C LEU A 618 -7.89 12.50 -25.51
N ALA A 619 -8.22 11.22 -25.41
CA ALA A 619 -7.24 10.14 -25.45
C ALA A 619 -6.70 9.94 -26.87
N ALA A 620 -7.58 9.93 -27.88
CA ALA A 620 -7.23 9.74 -29.28
C ALA A 620 -6.27 10.81 -29.81
N ILE A 621 -6.51 12.11 -29.53
CA ILE A 621 -5.66 13.21 -30.02
C ILE A 621 -4.23 13.22 -29.45
N LYS A 622 -3.91 12.32 -28.50
CA LYS A 622 -2.54 12.09 -28.01
C LYS A 622 -1.77 11.11 -28.89
N ASP A 623 -2.45 10.32 -29.72
CA ASP A 623 -1.83 9.44 -30.70
C ASP A 623 -1.32 10.28 -31.89
N PRO A 624 -0.03 10.23 -32.22
CA PRO A 624 0.55 11.03 -33.31
C PRO A 624 0.01 10.66 -34.70
N GLN A 625 -0.68 9.53 -34.86
CA GLN A 625 -1.33 9.12 -36.11
C GLN A 625 -2.74 9.70 -36.28
N VAL A 626 -3.29 10.37 -35.27
CA VAL A 626 -4.57 11.09 -35.37
C VAL A 626 -4.36 12.43 -36.06
N ILE A 627 -5.18 12.70 -37.07
CA ILE A 627 -5.14 13.95 -37.83
C ILE A 627 -6.17 14.92 -37.26
N VAL A 628 -5.71 16.06 -36.74
CA VAL A 628 -6.57 17.14 -36.21
C VAL A 628 -6.47 18.35 -37.13
N THR A 629 -7.61 18.77 -37.69
CA THR A 629 -7.69 19.88 -38.67
C THR A 629 -8.91 20.74 -38.41
N SER A 630 -8.97 21.92 -39.04
CA SER A 630 -10.17 22.75 -39.08
C SER A 630 -10.36 23.35 -40.47
N ASP A 631 -11.60 23.37 -40.91
CA ASP A 631 -12.12 24.01 -42.11
C ASP A 631 -12.80 25.36 -41.81
N SER A 632 -12.79 25.80 -40.54
CA SER A 632 -13.34 27.09 -40.13
C SER A 632 -12.36 28.25 -40.39
N PRO A 633 -12.83 29.45 -40.74
CA PRO A 633 -11.97 30.62 -40.84
C PRO A 633 -11.55 31.13 -39.46
N PHE A 634 -10.26 31.42 -39.26
CA PHE A 634 -9.78 32.08 -38.04
C PHE A 634 -9.80 33.60 -38.20
N GLN A 635 -10.63 34.29 -37.41
CA GLN A 635 -10.72 35.74 -37.43
C GLN A 635 -9.84 36.34 -36.33
N VAL A 636 -8.99 37.30 -36.69
CA VAL A 636 -8.07 37.99 -35.77
C VAL A 636 -8.66 39.34 -35.38
N ASP A 637 -9.82 39.33 -34.73
CA ASP A 637 -10.57 40.52 -34.33
C ASP A 637 -10.78 40.62 -32.82
N ASN A 638 -10.07 39.79 -32.04
CA ASN A 638 -10.17 39.68 -30.58
C ASN A 638 -11.61 39.40 -30.10
N LYS A 639 -12.43 38.73 -30.92
CA LYS A 639 -13.76 38.23 -30.55
C LYS A 639 -13.79 36.69 -30.63
N PRO A 640 -14.70 36.03 -29.88
CA PRO A 640 -14.89 34.59 -30.01
C PRO A 640 -15.61 34.24 -31.31
N HIS A 641 -15.07 33.29 -32.08
CA HIS A 641 -15.68 32.73 -33.28
C HIS A 641 -15.82 31.21 -33.18
N PRO A 642 -16.89 30.63 -33.73
CA PRO A 642 -17.06 29.18 -33.77
C PRO A 642 -16.06 28.53 -34.71
N ILE A 643 -15.29 27.58 -34.18
CA ILE A 643 -14.31 26.76 -34.89
C ILE A 643 -14.78 25.30 -34.84
N LYS A 644 -15.03 24.72 -36.02
CA LYS A 644 -15.24 23.30 -36.22
C LYS A 644 -13.90 22.60 -36.36
N ILE A 645 -13.61 21.68 -35.44
CA ILE A 645 -12.41 20.83 -35.44
C ILE A 645 -12.80 19.44 -35.94
N ASN A 646 -12.06 18.93 -36.91
CA ASN A 646 -12.19 17.57 -37.44
C ASN A 646 -11.05 16.71 -36.91
N ILE A 647 -11.40 15.57 -36.30
CA ILE A 647 -10.45 14.63 -35.69
C ILE A 647 -10.62 13.29 -36.38
N ASN A 648 -9.60 12.84 -37.10
CA ASN A 648 -9.66 11.63 -37.92
C ASN A 648 -8.66 10.59 -37.41
N ALA A 649 -9.19 9.46 -36.96
CA ALA A 649 -8.43 8.35 -36.39
C ALA A 649 -8.24 7.16 -37.33
N GLN A 650 -8.58 7.29 -38.63
CA GLN A 650 -8.60 6.17 -39.59
C GLN A 650 -7.25 5.46 -39.79
N TYR A 651 -6.14 6.07 -39.38
CA TYR A 651 -4.79 5.52 -39.53
C TYR A 651 -4.19 4.98 -38.23
N THR A 652 -4.94 4.99 -37.12
CA THR A 652 -4.44 4.52 -35.84
C THR A 652 -4.73 3.03 -35.63
N LYS A 653 -4.00 2.42 -34.69
CA LYS A 653 -4.25 1.03 -34.27
C LYS A 653 -5.35 0.91 -33.20
N GLN A 654 -5.50 1.94 -32.37
CA GLN A 654 -6.34 1.92 -31.16
C GLN A 654 -7.69 2.62 -31.33
N TYR A 655 -7.80 3.54 -32.29
CA TYR A 655 -8.98 4.35 -32.51
C TYR A 655 -9.45 4.23 -33.95
N GLU A 656 -10.74 4.45 -34.19
CA GLU A 656 -11.28 4.56 -35.54
C GLU A 656 -12.43 5.56 -35.60
N GLY A 657 -12.80 5.95 -36.82
CA GLY A 657 -13.85 6.94 -37.02
C GLY A 657 -13.35 8.37 -37.20
N THR A 658 -14.31 9.27 -37.37
CA THR A 658 -14.07 10.71 -37.46
C THR A 658 -15.02 11.43 -36.53
N ALA A 659 -14.47 12.28 -35.66
CA ALA A 659 -15.23 13.12 -34.74
C ALA A 659 -15.20 14.59 -35.19
N HIS A 660 -16.26 15.32 -34.83
CA HIS A 660 -16.36 16.75 -35.06
C HIS A 660 -16.63 17.46 -33.72
N VAL A 661 -15.85 18.50 -33.42
CA VAL A 661 -16.00 19.29 -32.18
C VAL A 661 -16.13 20.77 -32.52
N LYS A 662 -17.10 21.49 -31.95
CA LYS A 662 -17.35 22.92 -32.23
C LYS A 662 -17.02 23.80 -31.02
N ILE A 663 -15.89 24.48 -31.05
CA ILE A 663 -15.46 25.33 -29.92
C ILE A 663 -15.54 26.82 -30.29
N LEU A 664 -15.60 27.71 -29.29
CA LEU A 664 -15.41 29.15 -29.51
C LEU A 664 -13.92 29.47 -29.31
N MET A 665 -13.26 30.03 -30.32
CA MET A 665 -11.87 30.48 -30.20
C MET A 665 -11.75 31.99 -30.42
N GLN A 666 -10.88 32.63 -29.65
CA GLN A 666 -10.54 34.05 -29.75
C GLN A 666 -9.04 34.22 -30.00
N SER A 667 -8.67 35.13 -30.90
CA SER A 667 -7.26 35.47 -31.12
C SER A 667 -6.71 36.40 -30.04
N ASN A 668 -5.48 36.16 -29.59
CA ASN A 668 -4.74 37.07 -28.70
C ASN A 668 -3.85 38.09 -29.43
N LYS A 669 -3.83 38.10 -30.77
CA LYS A 669 -3.04 39.07 -31.51
C LYS A 669 -3.73 40.42 -31.53
N THR A 670 -2.94 41.48 -31.34
CA THR A 670 -3.42 42.87 -31.42
C THR A 670 -3.24 43.41 -32.83
N ASP A 671 -4.31 43.90 -33.46
CA ASP A 671 -4.28 44.49 -34.80
C ASP A 671 -3.76 45.94 -34.77
N ILE A 672 -2.68 46.22 -35.51
CA ILE A 672 -2.08 47.55 -35.64
C ILE A 672 -2.45 48.27 -36.94
N THR A 673 -3.29 47.67 -37.81
CA THR A 673 -3.56 48.18 -39.17
C THR A 673 -4.03 49.63 -39.18
N ASN A 674 -4.86 50.02 -38.20
CA ASN A 674 -5.43 51.35 -38.05
C ASN A 674 -4.68 52.27 -37.07
N ASP A 675 -3.46 51.92 -36.69
CA ASP A 675 -2.71 52.64 -35.66
C ASP A 675 -1.70 53.67 -36.19
N GLY A 676 -1.46 53.67 -37.50
CA GLY A 676 -0.67 54.67 -38.21
C GLY A 676 -1.35 56.04 -38.32
N GLY A 677 -0.67 57.00 -38.95
CA GLY A 677 -1.18 58.36 -39.13
C GLY A 677 -0.14 59.35 -39.67
N ASP A 678 -0.60 60.57 -40.02
CA ASP A 678 0.27 61.67 -40.45
C ASP A 678 0.58 62.62 -39.27
N TYR A 679 1.86 62.68 -38.90
CA TYR A 679 2.43 63.52 -37.84
C TYR A 679 3.36 64.60 -38.42
N SER A 680 3.37 64.80 -39.74
CA SER A 680 4.26 65.75 -40.42
C SER A 680 3.99 67.23 -40.09
N GLN A 681 2.90 67.54 -39.39
CA GLN A 681 2.60 68.86 -38.85
C GLN A 681 3.57 69.30 -37.75
N TYR A 682 4.26 68.36 -37.09
CA TYR A 682 5.26 68.64 -36.04
C TYR A 682 6.66 68.82 -36.66
N GLN A 683 6.85 69.93 -37.37
CA GLN A 683 8.13 70.25 -38.03
C GLN A 683 9.28 70.43 -37.02
N ASN A 684 10.48 69.94 -37.36
CA ASN A 684 11.73 70.06 -36.58
C ASN A 684 11.80 69.29 -35.25
N VAL A 685 10.93 68.30 -35.04
CA VAL A 685 10.92 67.53 -33.80
C VAL A 685 11.75 66.24 -33.89
N ILE A 686 11.83 65.63 -35.07
CA ILE A 686 12.45 64.30 -35.23
C ILE A 686 13.75 64.40 -36.02
N PHE A 687 14.83 63.99 -35.36
CA PHE A 687 16.16 63.91 -35.95
C PHE A 687 16.51 62.44 -36.21
N LEU A 688 16.85 62.13 -37.46
CA LEU A 688 17.27 60.80 -37.89
C LEU A 688 18.71 60.85 -38.39
N GLN A 689 19.51 59.86 -38.02
CA GLN A 689 20.87 59.72 -38.54
C GLN A 689 20.85 59.08 -39.94
N ASP A 690 20.00 58.06 -40.12
CA ASP A 690 19.75 57.35 -41.38
C ASP A 690 18.33 56.73 -41.38
N THR A 691 18.06 55.85 -42.35
CA THR A 691 16.78 55.12 -42.49
C THR A 691 16.87 53.66 -42.03
N SER A 692 17.84 53.32 -41.16
CA SER A 692 17.91 51.99 -40.53
C SER A 692 16.73 51.78 -39.59
N GLN A 693 16.32 50.52 -39.39
CA GLN A 693 15.18 50.18 -38.52
C GLN A 693 15.37 50.72 -37.09
N GLU A 694 16.57 50.67 -36.53
CA GLU A 694 16.88 51.21 -35.20
C GLU A 694 16.64 52.73 -35.12
N GLN A 695 17.09 53.49 -36.13
CA GLN A 695 16.88 54.93 -36.19
C GLN A 695 15.40 55.28 -36.44
N LEU A 696 14.70 54.51 -37.28
CA LEU A 696 13.27 54.71 -37.51
C LEU A 696 12.44 54.45 -36.24
N VAL A 697 12.77 53.42 -35.46
CA VAL A 697 12.15 53.15 -34.15
C VAL A 697 12.40 54.32 -33.19
N ALA A 698 13.66 54.75 -33.04
CA ALA A 698 14.01 55.90 -32.19
C ALA A 698 13.31 57.21 -32.63
N GLY A 699 13.10 57.39 -33.94
CA GLY A 699 12.32 58.50 -34.50
C GLY A 699 10.84 58.42 -34.15
N LEU A 700 10.22 57.24 -34.23
CA LEU A 700 8.84 57.02 -33.83
C LEU A 700 8.63 57.17 -32.32
N GLU A 701 9.62 56.79 -31.48
CA GLU A 701 9.53 57.00 -30.03
C GLU A 701 9.51 58.49 -29.64
N GLN A 702 10.14 59.37 -30.42
CA GLN A 702 10.07 60.82 -30.20
C GLN A 702 8.66 61.38 -30.37
N LEU A 703 7.78 60.68 -31.09
CA LEU A 703 6.36 61.03 -31.23
C LEU A 703 5.51 60.71 -29.99
N LYS A 704 6.08 60.08 -28.95
CA LYS A 704 5.34 59.72 -27.72
C LYS A 704 4.59 60.90 -27.10
N ASN A 705 5.18 62.09 -27.14
CA ASN A 705 4.57 63.31 -26.61
C ASN A 705 3.59 64.00 -27.58
N PHE A 706 3.40 63.44 -28.78
CA PHE A 706 2.63 64.02 -29.89
C PHE A 706 1.41 63.18 -30.30
N GLY A 707 1.01 62.24 -29.44
CA GLY A 707 -0.25 61.50 -29.57
C GLY A 707 -0.21 60.25 -30.45
N ILE A 708 0.97 59.71 -30.74
CA ILE A 708 1.07 58.39 -31.39
C ILE A 708 0.43 57.31 -30.49
N LYS A 709 -0.34 56.40 -31.09
CA LYS A 709 -1.06 55.37 -30.33
C LYS A 709 -0.08 54.48 -29.55
N GLN A 710 -0.41 54.23 -28.29
CA GLN A 710 0.41 53.42 -27.40
C GLN A 710 0.59 51.98 -27.91
N THR A 711 -0.43 51.41 -28.56
CA THR A 711 -0.35 50.08 -29.18
C THR A 711 0.75 50.00 -30.24
N LEU A 712 0.90 51.05 -31.07
CA LEU A 712 1.94 51.12 -32.09
C LEU A 712 3.33 51.31 -31.45
N LEU A 713 3.46 52.14 -30.41
CA LEU A 713 4.71 52.31 -29.65
C LEU A 713 5.17 51.01 -28.99
N THR A 714 4.24 50.19 -28.51
CA THR A 714 4.56 48.87 -27.95
C THR A 714 4.95 47.91 -29.08
N ALA A 715 4.24 47.92 -30.20
CA ALA A 715 4.51 47.06 -31.35
C ALA A 715 5.91 47.28 -31.92
N ILE A 716 6.33 48.53 -32.18
CA ILE A 716 7.64 48.84 -32.80
C ILE A 716 8.87 48.43 -31.97
N LYS A 717 8.67 48.03 -30.71
CA LYS A 717 9.73 47.50 -29.84
C LYS A 717 9.94 45.98 -30.00
N ASP A 718 8.99 45.29 -30.63
CA ASP A 718 9.14 43.87 -30.95
C ASP A 718 10.16 43.74 -32.11
N PRO A 719 11.29 43.03 -31.88
CA PRO A 719 12.35 42.90 -32.88
C PRO A 719 11.91 42.14 -34.15
N HIS A 720 10.77 41.44 -34.11
CA HIS A 720 10.20 40.70 -35.24
C HIS A 720 9.28 41.55 -36.13
N ILE A 721 8.96 42.80 -35.74
CA ILE A 721 8.27 43.75 -36.63
C ILE A 721 9.25 44.33 -37.63
N GLN A 722 8.86 44.34 -38.90
CA GLN A 722 9.65 44.96 -39.96
C GLN A 722 9.26 46.43 -40.09
N ILE A 723 10.25 47.32 -39.96
CA ILE A 723 10.06 48.77 -40.08
C ILE A 723 11.00 49.30 -41.16
N SER A 724 10.43 50.01 -42.14
CA SER A 724 11.18 50.54 -43.28
C SER A 724 10.66 51.91 -43.70
N SER A 725 11.47 52.68 -44.41
CA SER A 725 11.06 53.94 -45.03
C SER A 725 10.92 53.74 -46.54
N SER A 726 9.88 54.33 -47.15
CA SER A 726 9.77 54.39 -48.62
C SER A 726 10.64 55.48 -49.25
N ASP A 727 11.20 56.39 -48.45
CA ASP A 727 11.96 57.54 -48.90
C ASP A 727 13.48 57.33 -48.76
N ASN A 728 14.23 57.64 -49.83
CA ASN A 728 15.67 57.37 -49.96
C ASN A 728 16.52 58.53 -49.37
N PRO A 729 17.51 58.29 -48.49
CA PRO A 729 18.21 59.34 -47.77
C PRO A 729 19.40 59.86 -48.59
N THR A 730 19.14 60.68 -49.62
CA THR A 730 20.19 61.47 -50.26
C THR A 730 19.81 62.95 -50.27
N ASN A 731 20.33 63.64 -49.24
CA ASN A 731 20.51 65.10 -49.13
C ASN A 731 19.28 66.01 -49.06
N PHE A 732 18.54 66.08 -47.94
CA PHE A 732 17.69 67.25 -47.65
C PHE A 732 17.52 67.51 -46.14
N THR A 733 17.72 68.76 -45.72
CA THR A 733 17.11 69.33 -44.50
C THR A 733 15.61 69.50 -44.73
N GLY A 734 14.79 68.92 -43.86
CA GLY A 734 13.34 69.13 -43.78
C GLY A 734 12.50 68.48 -44.88
N LYS A 735 12.31 67.15 -44.83
CA LYS A 735 11.36 66.43 -45.71
C LYS A 735 10.37 65.57 -44.93
N LYS A 736 9.18 65.39 -45.52
CA LYS A 736 8.25 64.34 -45.09
C LYS A 736 8.80 62.98 -45.48
N ILE A 737 8.78 62.03 -44.55
CA ILE A 737 9.09 60.63 -44.81
C ILE A 737 7.94 59.74 -44.33
N THR A 738 7.69 58.64 -45.04
CA THR A 738 6.70 57.63 -44.65
C THR A 738 7.38 56.36 -44.18
N ILE A 739 7.13 56.01 -42.92
CA ILE A 739 7.63 54.81 -42.24
C ILE A 739 6.55 53.74 -42.32
N ASN A 740 6.86 52.62 -42.98
CA ASN A 740 6.00 51.45 -43.10
C ASN A 740 6.33 50.46 -41.99
N ILE A 741 5.29 49.97 -41.29
CA ILE A 741 5.40 49.05 -40.15
C ILE A 741 4.58 47.80 -40.49
N ASN A 742 5.23 46.63 -40.47
CA ASN A 742 4.63 45.35 -40.84
C ASN A 742 4.80 44.33 -39.71
N ALA A 743 3.68 43.97 -39.07
CA ALA A 743 3.63 43.02 -37.96
C ALA A 743 3.35 41.57 -38.38
N GLY A 744 3.38 41.26 -39.69
CA GLY A 744 2.94 39.97 -40.23
C GLY A 744 3.63 38.72 -39.67
N ASN A 745 4.82 38.87 -39.06
CA ASN A 745 5.63 37.76 -38.55
C ASN A 745 5.74 37.72 -37.01
N THR A 746 4.87 38.42 -36.29
CA THR A 746 4.96 38.45 -34.81
C THR A 746 3.94 37.55 -34.13
N ALA A 747 4.29 37.11 -32.93
CA ALA A 747 3.42 36.32 -32.06
C ALA A 747 2.31 37.18 -31.42
N GLN A 748 2.55 38.48 -31.24
CA GLN A 748 1.69 39.39 -30.45
C GLN A 748 0.90 40.39 -31.30
N PHE A 749 1.35 40.72 -32.51
CA PHE A 749 0.74 41.74 -33.36
C PHE A 749 0.41 41.22 -34.76
N TYR A 750 -0.56 41.82 -35.41
CA TYR A 750 -0.91 41.57 -36.82
C TYR A 750 -1.26 42.90 -37.50
N GLY A 751 -1.13 42.95 -38.83
CA GLY A 751 -1.49 44.12 -39.63
C GLY A 751 -0.29 44.88 -40.20
N LYS A 752 -0.61 45.80 -41.11
CA LYS A 752 0.35 46.72 -41.74
C LYS A 752 -0.16 48.13 -41.60
N THR A 753 0.69 49.04 -41.19
CA THR A 753 0.33 50.45 -41.07
C THR A 753 1.50 51.35 -41.47
N SER A 754 1.25 52.65 -41.61
CA SER A 754 2.29 53.62 -41.94
C SER A 754 2.18 54.89 -41.12
N VAL A 755 3.32 55.48 -40.80
CA VAL A 755 3.43 56.74 -40.07
C VAL A 755 4.20 57.73 -40.94
N THR A 756 3.60 58.88 -41.24
CA THR A 756 4.26 59.95 -41.99
C THR A 756 4.78 61.01 -41.02
N ILE A 757 6.06 61.38 -41.10
CA ILE A 757 6.70 62.35 -40.21
C ILE A 757 7.52 63.38 -41.00
N TRP A 758 7.84 64.53 -40.38
CA TRP A 758 8.81 65.49 -40.92
C TRP A 758 10.17 65.27 -40.27
N ALA A 759 11.15 64.75 -41.00
CA ALA A 759 12.46 64.36 -40.47
C ALA A 759 13.60 65.26 -40.96
N ASN A 760 14.57 65.53 -40.07
CA ASN A 760 15.81 66.24 -40.38
C ASN A 760 17.02 65.28 -40.29
N PHE A 761 17.84 65.22 -41.35
CA PHE A 761 19.05 64.38 -41.41
C PHE A 761 20.32 65.21 -41.17
N ASN A 762 21.07 64.90 -40.12
CA ASN A 762 22.21 65.73 -39.62
C ASN A 762 23.57 65.49 -40.32
N GLY A 763 23.59 64.90 -41.52
CA GLY A 763 24.82 64.38 -42.15
C GLY A 763 25.90 65.39 -42.59
N GLN A 764 25.63 66.69 -42.71
CA GLN A 764 26.59 67.67 -43.29
C GLN A 764 27.31 68.59 -42.29
N GLN A 765 26.95 68.65 -41.00
CA GLN A 765 27.57 69.60 -40.06
C GLN A 765 28.84 69.09 -39.35
N ARG A 766 29.17 67.79 -39.43
CA ARG A 766 30.41 67.23 -38.85
C ARG A 766 31.70 67.50 -39.66
N ALA A 767 31.61 68.00 -40.90
CA ALA A 767 32.78 68.15 -41.78
C ALA A 767 33.66 69.39 -41.53
N LYS A 768 33.27 70.35 -40.67
CA LYS A 768 34.04 71.58 -40.41
C LYS A 768 34.99 71.52 -39.20
N PHE A 769 34.85 70.50 -38.35
CA PHE A 769 35.70 70.27 -37.18
C PHE A 769 36.17 68.82 -37.20
N ASN A 770 37.24 68.53 -37.95
CA ASN A 770 37.76 67.18 -38.22
C ASN A 770 38.27 66.40 -36.97
N SER A 771 37.95 66.85 -35.76
CA SER A 771 38.36 66.22 -34.50
C SER A 771 37.56 66.73 -33.29
N ALA A 772 36.26 67.03 -33.42
CA ALA A 772 35.43 67.36 -32.26
C ALA A 772 35.28 66.13 -31.33
N VAL A 773 35.72 66.26 -30.08
CA VAL A 773 35.74 65.17 -29.08
C VAL A 773 34.60 65.32 -28.07
N GLU A 774 34.28 66.55 -27.65
CA GLU A 774 33.20 66.81 -26.70
C GLU A 774 32.36 68.01 -27.14
N THR A 775 31.05 67.97 -26.92
CA THR A 775 30.12 69.07 -27.24
C THR A 775 29.07 69.23 -26.15
N ILE A 776 28.83 70.47 -25.72
CA ILE A 776 27.77 70.81 -24.76
C ILE A 776 27.02 72.07 -25.19
N THR A 777 25.70 72.09 -25.06
CA THR A 777 24.88 73.29 -25.31
C THR A 777 24.26 73.74 -24.01
N ASN A 778 24.45 75.00 -23.63
CA ASN A 778 23.87 75.53 -22.40
C ASN A 778 22.41 76.00 -22.62
N PHE A 779 21.69 76.32 -21.53
CA PHE A 779 20.29 76.76 -21.57
C PHE A 779 20.05 78.03 -22.41
N ASN A 780 21.09 78.85 -22.63
CA ASN A 780 21.04 80.04 -23.49
C ASN A 780 21.28 79.71 -24.97
N LYS A 781 21.23 78.43 -25.37
CA LYS A 781 21.44 77.91 -26.73
C LYS A 781 22.82 78.22 -27.32
N ILE A 782 23.81 78.41 -26.44
CA ILE A 782 25.20 78.56 -26.83
C ILE A 782 25.84 77.17 -26.80
N THR A 783 26.41 76.75 -27.93
CA THR A 783 27.05 75.43 -28.08
C THR A 783 28.56 75.56 -27.97
N TYR A 784 29.18 74.78 -27.11
CA TYR A 784 30.64 74.70 -26.97
C TYR A 784 31.14 73.37 -27.52
N VAL A 785 32.24 73.40 -28.28
CA VAL A 785 32.87 72.22 -28.88
C VAL A 785 34.34 72.20 -28.54
N GLY A 786 34.81 71.11 -27.93
CA GLY A 786 36.20 70.84 -27.66
C GLY A 786 36.77 69.84 -28.66
N THR A 787 38.01 70.06 -29.10
CA THR A 787 38.66 69.20 -30.10
C THR A 787 39.78 68.34 -29.51
N ALA A 788 40.17 67.31 -30.27
CA ALA A 788 41.28 66.43 -29.93
C ALA A 788 42.64 67.14 -29.92
N THR A 789 42.73 68.30 -30.56
CA THR A 789 43.94 69.15 -30.58
C THR A 789 44.01 70.12 -29.40
N GLY A 790 42.98 70.14 -28.56
CA GLY A 790 42.88 71.04 -27.40
C GLY A 790 42.21 72.37 -27.68
N ASP A 791 41.60 72.57 -28.85
CA ASP A 791 40.91 73.80 -29.19
C ASP A 791 39.47 73.79 -28.65
N LEU A 792 39.05 74.90 -28.03
CA LEU A 792 37.69 75.12 -27.57
C LEU A 792 37.00 76.17 -28.46
N TYR A 793 35.84 75.83 -29.02
CA TYR A 793 35.00 76.71 -29.83
C TYR A 793 33.65 76.95 -29.17
N GLN A 794 33.05 78.11 -29.45
CA GLN A 794 31.70 78.49 -29.04
C GLN A 794 30.88 78.89 -30.27
N GLN A 795 29.66 78.39 -30.36
CA GLN A 795 28.64 78.81 -31.32
C GLN A 795 27.62 79.69 -30.63
N GLN A 796 27.49 80.92 -31.12
CA GLN A 796 26.42 81.83 -30.73
C GLN A 796 25.88 82.49 -31.99
N ASP A 797 24.54 82.55 -32.12
CA ASP A 797 23.84 83.11 -33.27
C ASP A 797 24.36 82.59 -34.62
N GLN A 798 24.55 81.27 -34.69
CA GLN A 798 25.03 80.51 -35.86
C GLN A 798 26.50 80.78 -36.29
N SER A 799 27.22 81.65 -35.58
CA SER A 799 28.64 81.93 -35.82
C SER A 799 29.54 81.18 -34.83
N TRP A 800 30.67 80.62 -35.31
CA TRP A 800 31.64 79.90 -34.48
C TRP A 800 32.85 80.77 -34.16
N THR A 801 33.18 80.88 -32.87
CA THR A 801 34.34 81.63 -32.37
C THR A 801 35.25 80.71 -31.56
N LYS A 802 36.57 80.77 -31.78
CA LYS A 802 37.55 80.02 -30.99
C LYS A 802 37.83 80.74 -29.68
N LEU A 803 37.65 80.05 -28.55
CA LEU A 803 37.84 80.61 -27.22
C LEU A 803 39.24 80.34 -26.65
N ALA A 804 39.77 79.13 -26.83
CA ALA A 804 41.05 78.74 -26.25
C ALA A 804 41.75 77.62 -27.06
N ASN A 805 43.05 77.44 -26.80
CA ASN A 805 43.81 76.24 -27.16
C ASN A 805 44.59 75.75 -25.93
N LEU A 806 44.15 74.63 -25.38
CA LEU A 806 44.62 74.05 -24.13
C LEU A 806 45.75 73.02 -24.33
N LYS A 807 46.30 72.93 -25.55
CA LYS A 807 47.44 72.11 -25.99
C LYS A 807 47.31 70.59 -25.84
N ASN A 808 46.26 70.12 -25.15
CA ASN A 808 45.93 68.72 -24.93
C ASN A 808 44.46 68.47 -25.30
N SER A 809 44.18 67.29 -25.84
CA SER A 809 42.83 66.86 -26.23
C SER A 809 41.81 67.11 -25.12
N ILE A 810 40.73 67.81 -25.46
CA ILE A 810 39.65 68.10 -24.52
C ILE A 810 38.79 66.85 -24.36
N SER A 811 38.64 66.38 -23.12
CA SER A 811 37.82 65.21 -22.78
C SER A 811 36.45 65.59 -22.23
N LYS A 812 36.32 66.75 -21.57
CA LYS A 812 35.06 67.16 -20.95
C LYS A 812 34.90 68.68 -20.89
N ILE A 813 33.68 69.17 -21.15
CA ILE A 813 33.32 70.60 -21.03
C ILE A 813 32.10 70.68 -20.11
N LEU A 814 32.13 71.60 -19.15
CA LEU A 814 31.05 71.86 -18.22
C LEU A 814 30.82 73.37 -18.11
N VAL A 815 29.56 73.80 -18.10
CA VAL A 815 29.19 75.22 -17.95
C VAL A 815 28.35 75.38 -16.70
N ASN A 816 28.79 76.19 -15.75
CA ASN A 816 28.04 76.52 -14.53
C ASN A 816 28.18 78.01 -14.21
N ASN A 817 27.07 78.69 -13.89
CA ASN A 817 27.02 80.10 -13.51
C ASN A 817 27.85 81.04 -14.42
N ASN A 818 27.66 80.91 -15.74
CA ASN A 818 28.38 81.65 -16.80
C ASN A 818 29.90 81.42 -16.87
N LYS A 819 30.45 80.44 -16.16
CA LYS A 819 31.84 80.00 -16.30
C LYS A 819 31.91 78.66 -17.01
N ILE A 820 32.97 78.48 -17.79
CA ILE A 820 33.24 77.26 -18.56
C ILE A 820 34.43 76.56 -17.93
N TYR A 821 34.27 75.30 -17.60
CA TYR A 821 35.30 74.42 -17.07
C TYR A 821 35.62 73.37 -18.11
N VAL A 822 36.90 73.21 -18.44
CA VAL A 822 37.37 72.30 -19.47
C VAL A 822 38.41 71.36 -18.92
N GLY A 823 38.09 70.08 -18.98
CA GLY A 823 38.99 68.99 -18.63
C GLY A 823 39.67 68.44 -19.88
N THR A 824 40.96 68.16 -19.77
CA THR A 824 41.76 67.53 -20.82
C THR A 824 42.00 66.06 -20.50
N LEU A 825 42.30 65.25 -21.53
CA LEU A 825 42.58 63.81 -21.39
C LEU A 825 43.73 63.52 -20.40
N GLN A 826 44.69 64.43 -20.23
CA GLN A 826 45.81 64.27 -19.29
C GLN A 826 45.48 64.66 -17.84
N GLY A 827 44.20 64.92 -17.54
CA GLY A 827 43.75 65.25 -16.18
C GLY A 827 43.94 66.71 -15.80
N THR A 828 44.34 67.61 -16.71
CA THR A 828 44.43 69.04 -16.42
C THR A 828 43.06 69.71 -16.62
N ILE A 829 42.68 70.59 -15.68
CA ILE A 829 41.41 71.32 -15.70
C ILE A 829 41.67 72.81 -15.82
N TYR A 830 40.95 73.47 -16.73
CA TYR A 830 40.98 74.90 -16.97
C TYR A 830 39.62 75.52 -16.70
N CYS A 831 39.60 76.80 -16.36
CA CYS A 831 38.39 77.59 -16.17
C CYS A 831 38.44 78.83 -17.08
N SER A 832 37.27 79.29 -17.53
CA SER A 832 37.14 80.46 -18.40
C SER A 832 37.58 81.78 -17.79
N ASP A 833 37.85 81.81 -16.49
CA ASP A 833 38.43 82.97 -15.81
C ASP A 833 39.86 83.24 -16.29
N ASP A 834 40.64 82.20 -16.58
CA ASP A 834 41.97 82.29 -17.18
C ASP A 834 42.35 80.97 -17.87
N TRP A 835 42.37 80.96 -19.21
CA TRP A 835 42.74 79.78 -20.00
C TRP A 835 44.25 79.51 -20.06
N THR A 836 45.08 80.46 -19.62
CA THR A 836 46.54 80.34 -19.73
C THR A 836 47.15 79.59 -18.56
N LYS A 837 46.43 79.49 -17.44
CA LYS A 837 46.83 78.77 -16.23
C LYS A 837 45.79 77.72 -15.86
N PRO A 838 46.20 76.45 -15.66
CA PRO A 838 45.25 75.43 -15.23
C PRO A 838 44.74 75.73 -13.82
N LEU A 839 43.44 75.52 -13.60
CA LEU A 839 42.79 75.60 -12.30
C LEU A 839 43.31 74.48 -11.39
N ALA A 840 43.53 73.28 -11.94
CA ALA A 840 44.16 72.16 -11.27
C ALA A 840 44.90 71.27 -12.30
N ASN A 841 46.03 70.68 -11.89
CA ASN A 841 46.81 69.80 -12.75
C ASN A 841 47.26 68.54 -12.00
N TYR A 842 46.82 67.37 -12.46
CA TYR A 842 47.00 66.09 -11.77
C TYR A 842 48.00 65.17 -12.47
N HIS A 843 49.09 65.73 -13.00
CA HIS A 843 50.11 65.04 -13.79
C HIS A 843 50.71 63.81 -13.07
N THR A 844 50.26 62.62 -13.44
CA THR A 844 51.07 61.40 -13.42
C THR A 844 50.81 60.63 -14.71
N THR A 845 51.85 60.02 -15.27
CA THR A 845 51.97 59.54 -16.67
C THR A 845 50.86 58.61 -17.20
N ASN A 846 49.95 58.12 -16.36
CA ASN A 846 48.89 57.18 -16.74
C ASN A 846 47.46 57.58 -16.34
N ASN A 847 47.21 58.78 -15.81
CA ASN A 847 45.83 59.18 -15.45
C ASN A 847 45.03 59.74 -16.63
N ILE A 848 43.77 59.31 -16.77
CA ILE A 848 42.79 59.87 -17.70
C ILE A 848 41.64 60.52 -16.91
N LEU A 849 41.21 61.71 -17.31
CA LEU A 849 40.04 62.37 -16.71
C LEU A 849 38.75 61.62 -17.09
N GLY A 850 38.01 61.12 -16.10
CA GLY A 850 36.78 60.35 -16.32
C GLY A 850 35.52 61.23 -16.44
N ASN A 851 35.31 62.16 -15.49
CA ASN A 851 34.14 63.05 -15.51
C ASN A 851 34.34 64.32 -14.64
N MET A 852 33.48 65.33 -14.85
CA MET A 852 33.37 66.55 -14.02
C MET A 852 31.90 66.94 -13.84
N TYR A 853 31.49 67.34 -12.63
CA TYR A 853 30.15 67.88 -12.36
C TYR A 853 30.14 68.78 -11.12
N PHE A 854 29.08 69.59 -10.97
CA PHE A 854 28.84 70.37 -9.76
C PHE A 854 27.77 69.70 -8.90
N ASP A 855 27.96 69.72 -7.57
CA ASP A 855 26.92 69.29 -6.64
C ASP A 855 25.92 70.41 -6.31
N GLN A 856 24.91 70.06 -5.51
CA GLN A 856 23.86 70.97 -5.01
C GLN A 856 24.39 72.17 -4.20
N ASN A 857 25.64 72.13 -3.73
CA ASN A 857 26.30 73.23 -3.01
C ASN A 857 27.25 74.05 -3.92
N ASN A 858 27.21 73.85 -5.24
CA ASN A 858 28.09 74.48 -6.23
C ASN A 858 29.59 74.16 -6.06
N ILE A 859 29.93 73.00 -5.50
CA ILE A 859 31.32 72.51 -5.45
C ILE A 859 31.61 71.68 -6.70
N LEU A 860 32.76 71.94 -7.35
CA LEU A 860 33.20 71.20 -8.53
C LEU A 860 33.84 69.87 -8.10
N HIS A 861 33.24 68.77 -8.54
CA HIS A 861 33.75 67.41 -8.36
C HIS A 861 34.43 66.92 -9.62
N VAL A 862 35.60 66.29 -9.46
CA VAL A 862 36.46 65.82 -10.54
C VAL A 862 36.81 64.35 -10.33
N VAL A 863 36.53 63.52 -11.34
CA VAL A 863 36.80 62.07 -11.30
C VAL A 863 37.99 61.73 -12.21
N ILE A 864 39.02 61.09 -11.65
CA ILE A 864 40.25 60.70 -12.35
C ILE A 864 40.42 59.17 -12.33
N ILE A 865 40.68 58.57 -13.50
CA ILE A 865 40.81 57.13 -13.71
C ILE A 865 42.28 56.78 -14.00
N ASN A 866 42.86 55.80 -13.29
CA ASN A 866 44.25 55.35 -13.50
C ASN A 866 44.29 53.86 -13.89
N PRO A 867 44.56 53.50 -15.16
CA PRO A 867 44.57 52.12 -15.62
C PRO A 867 46.01 51.56 -15.57
N GLY A 868 46.46 51.03 -14.42
CA GLY A 868 47.70 50.24 -14.42
C GLY A 868 48.47 50.07 -13.10
N PHE A 869 47.85 49.53 -12.05
CA PHE A 869 48.59 49.04 -10.87
C PHE A 869 48.41 47.52 -10.70
N THR A 870 49.51 46.81 -10.39
CA THR A 870 49.46 45.42 -9.92
C THR A 870 49.42 45.37 -8.38
N ILE A 871 48.80 44.34 -7.82
CA ILE A 871 48.44 44.23 -6.38
C ILE A 871 49.66 44.38 -5.45
N SER A 872 50.86 43.95 -5.86
CA SER A 872 52.08 44.05 -5.05
C SER A 872 52.60 45.48 -4.89
N GLN A 873 52.36 46.37 -5.85
CA GLN A 873 52.80 47.77 -5.78
C GLN A 873 51.85 48.65 -4.94
N VAL A 874 50.62 48.18 -4.70
CA VAL A 874 49.62 48.88 -3.86
C VAL A 874 49.99 48.80 -2.37
N GLN A 875 50.59 47.69 -1.91
CA GLN A 875 51.03 47.55 -0.52
C GLN A 875 52.25 48.40 -0.17
N GLU A 876 53.16 48.64 -1.11
CA GLU A 876 54.35 49.50 -0.92
C GLU A 876 53.99 50.99 -1.01
N PHE A 877 52.91 51.33 -1.74
CA PHE A 877 52.43 52.71 -1.86
C PHE A 877 51.61 53.17 -0.62
N LEU A 878 50.94 52.24 0.06
CA LEU A 878 50.10 52.52 1.25
C LEU A 878 50.89 52.58 2.58
N SER A 879 52.18 52.27 2.58
CA SER A 879 53.05 52.28 3.77
C SER A 879 53.97 53.51 3.88
N SER A 880 53.89 54.44 2.93
CA SER A 880 54.64 55.71 2.98
C SER A 880 53.81 56.81 3.64
N ASP A 881 54.35 57.49 4.64
CA ASP A 881 53.70 58.62 5.33
C ASP A 881 53.55 59.81 4.38
N TRP A 882 52.33 60.31 4.18
CA TRP A 882 52.08 61.54 3.42
C TRP A 882 52.02 62.73 4.38
N THR A 883 53.08 63.53 4.35
CA THR A 883 53.15 64.88 4.93
C THR A 883 52.18 65.82 4.23
N THR A 884 51.44 66.55 5.06
CA THR A 884 50.70 67.78 4.75
C THR A 884 51.61 68.80 4.08
N ASP A 885 51.20 69.35 2.93
CA ASP A 885 51.52 70.73 2.58
C ASP A 885 50.42 71.37 1.71
N ILE A 886 50.18 72.62 2.03
CA ILE A 886 49.01 73.47 1.78
C ILE A 886 48.94 73.94 0.33
N PHE A 887 47.76 73.87 -0.30
CA PHE A 887 47.39 74.79 -1.39
C PHE A 887 45.93 75.24 -1.26
N ASP A 888 45.78 76.53 -0.97
CA ASP A 888 44.54 77.29 -0.91
C ASP A 888 43.81 77.29 -2.28
N ASN A 889 42.65 76.64 -2.31
CA ASN A 889 41.42 77.03 -3.00
C ASN A 889 40.55 75.77 -3.13
N ASN A 890 39.30 75.84 -2.67
CA ASN A 890 38.30 74.75 -2.59
C ASN A 890 38.32 73.76 -3.77
N LEU A 891 39.15 72.73 -3.70
CA LEU A 891 39.27 71.68 -4.71
C LEU A 891 39.56 70.36 -4.00
N TYR A 892 38.59 69.45 -4.01
CA TYR A 892 38.69 68.12 -3.40
C TYR A 892 38.87 67.06 -4.49
N CYS A 893 39.81 66.13 -4.31
CA CYS A 893 40.12 65.08 -5.29
C CYS A 893 39.91 63.69 -4.66
N SER A 894 39.16 62.80 -5.33
CA SER A 894 39.02 61.39 -4.96
C SER A 894 39.54 60.50 -6.10
N ARG A 895 40.38 59.50 -5.80
CA ARG A 895 40.85 58.47 -6.76
C ARG A 895 40.10 57.15 -6.54
N MET A 896 39.61 56.53 -7.62
CA MET A 896 38.91 55.22 -7.62
C MET A 896 39.69 54.15 -8.40
N LEU A 897 39.63 52.90 -7.93
CA LEU A 897 40.02 51.67 -8.63
C LEU A 897 38.84 50.69 -8.51
N TYR A 898 38.12 50.37 -9.60
CA TYR A 898 37.03 49.39 -9.53
C TYR A 898 36.69 48.68 -10.86
N ALA A 899 36.30 47.40 -10.75
CA ALA A 899 35.58 46.61 -11.76
C ALA A 899 34.16 46.32 -11.22
N GLY A 900 33.12 46.81 -11.92
CA GLY A 900 31.70 46.57 -11.60
C GLY A 900 30.92 47.84 -11.24
N ILE A 901 29.83 48.10 -11.98
CA ILE A 901 29.03 49.33 -12.02
C ILE A 901 27.89 49.31 -10.99
N ILE A 902 27.64 50.43 -10.29
CA ILE A 902 26.35 50.84 -9.70
C ILE A 902 26.18 52.35 -9.92
N ASN A 903 24.94 52.82 -10.14
CA ASN A 903 24.57 54.21 -10.44
C ASN A 903 23.77 54.84 -9.26
N ASN A 904 24.19 56.04 -8.85
CA ASN A 904 23.56 57.12 -8.01
C ASN A 904 23.01 56.74 -6.61
N ASP A 905 23.36 57.33 -5.46
CA ASP A 905 24.18 58.49 -5.08
C ASP A 905 25.02 58.17 -3.81
N ASP A 906 26.12 58.91 -3.61
CA ASP A 906 26.93 59.08 -2.38
C ASP A 906 27.22 57.85 -1.49
N VAL A 907 28.29 57.11 -1.83
CA VAL A 907 29.34 56.55 -0.93
C VAL A 907 30.25 55.64 -1.77
N ILE A 908 31.56 55.93 -1.81
CA ILE A 908 32.56 55.09 -2.49
C ILE A 908 33.15 54.11 -1.47
N VAL A 909 32.86 52.82 -1.62
CA VAL A 909 33.48 51.75 -0.82
C VAL A 909 34.62 51.13 -1.62
N THR A 910 35.85 51.30 -1.17
CA THR A 910 36.99 50.48 -1.63
C THR A 910 37.32 49.44 -0.57
N ASN A 911 37.97 48.34 -0.97
CA ASN A 911 38.47 47.33 -0.04
C ASN A 911 39.30 48.03 1.07
N PHE A 912 38.82 47.97 2.32
CA PHE A 912 39.44 48.45 3.57
C PHE A 912 39.19 49.92 3.98
N GLY A 913 37.95 50.22 4.38
CA GLY A 913 37.56 51.36 5.24
C GLY A 913 36.73 52.45 4.56
N ILE A 914 35.89 53.16 5.34
CA ILE A 914 35.12 54.33 4.87
C ILE A 914 35.90 55.59 5.24
N TYR A 915 36.21 56.43 4.24
CA TYR A 915 37.00 57.66 4.43
C TYR A 915 36.12 58.89 4.20
N ASN A 916 36.01 59.75 5.22
CA ASN A 916 35.29 61.02 5.11
C ASN A 916 36.25 62.11 4.61
N THR A 917 36.02 62.59 3.40
CA THR A 917 36.87 63.58 2.73
C THR A 917 36.65 65.02 3.23
N THR A 918 35.56 65.30 3.93
CA THR A 918 35.23 66.62 4.48
C THR A 918 35.81 66.85 5.87
N LYS A 919 36.01 65.80 6.67
CA LYS A 919 36.55 65.87 8.05
C LYS A 919 37.92 65.21 8.25
N HIS A 920 38.49 64.59 7.21
CA HIS A 920 39.76 63.85 7.24
C HIS A 920 39.82 62.72 8.28
N THR A 921 38.72 61.98 8.47
CA THR A 921 38.66 60.84 9.41
C THR A 921 38.40 59.53 8.68
N GLN A 922 39.21 58.49 8.99
CA GLN A 922 39.06 57.13 8.47
C GLN A 922 38.44 56.23 9.52
N THR A 923 37.31 55.58 9.20
CA THR A 923 36.76 54.51 10.03
C THR A 923 37.19 53.17 9.44
N LYS A 924 38.16 52.51 10.11
CA LYS A 924 38.61 51.15 9.76
C LYS A 924 37.70 50.13 10.44
N PHE A 925 37.17 49.19 9.65
CA PHE A 925 36.52 48.01 10.19
C PHE A 925 37.59 47.02 10.72
N PRO A 926 37.30 46.21 11.75
CA PRO A 926 38.27 45.25 12.27
C PRO A 926 38.60 44.20 11.21
N THR A 927 39.87 43.98 10.92
CA THR A 927 40.33 43.08 9.85
C THR A 927 41.30 42.05 10.42
N ASP A 928 40.76 40.97 10.97
CA ASP A 928 41.53 39.77 11.28
C ASP A 928 41.19 38.70 10.23
N GLY A 929 41.97 38.68 9.15
CA GLY A 929 42.11 37.53 8.24
C GLY A 929 40.96 37.26 7.26
N GLU A 930 41.29 37.35 5.97
CA GLU A 930 40.61 36.73 4.82
C GLU A 930 39.06 36.83 4.79
N MET A 931 38.54 37.89 4.18
CA MET A 931 37.09 38.02 3.93
C MET A 931 36.78 38.51 2.52
N GLY A 932 35.87 37.80 1.85
CA GLY A 932 35.28 38.16 0.56
C GLY A 932 33.79 38.46 0.69
N VAL A 933 33.39 39.55 0.02
CA VAL A 933 32.04 40.02 -0.37
C VAL A 933 31.14 40.58 0.74
N GLY A 934 30.87 41.89 0.67
CA GLY A 934 29.80 42.59 1.39
C GLY A 934 28.66 43.00 0.45
N PHE A 935 27.44 42.64 0.79
CA PHE A 935 26.23 43.22 0.19
C PHE A 935 25.82 44.45 1.02
N LEU A 936 25.58 45.57 0.34
CA LEU A 936 25.07 46.80 0.95
C LEU A 936 23.59 46.92 0.62
N ALA A 937 22.77 47.02 1.67
CA ALA A 937 21.39 47.45 1.55
C ALA A 937 21.10 48.46 2.65
N GLY A 938 20.48 49.56 2.29
CA GLY A 938 20.17 50.64 3.23
C GLY A 938 19.08 51.52 2.66
N ASN A 939 18.39 52.21 3.56
CA ASN A 939 17.61 53.39 3.22
C ASN A 939 18.40 54.64 3.61
N ASP A 940 17.86 55.82 3.32
CA ASP A 940 18.55 57.10 3.46
C ASP A 940 19.16 57.36 4.86
N ASN A 941 18.71 56.65 5.91
CA ASN A 941 19.14 56.87 7.29
C ASN A 941 20.01 55.74 7.90
N HIS A 942 20.01 54.52 7.34
CA HIS A 942 20.76 53.39 7.91
C HIS A 942 21.22 52.41 6.83
N TRP A 943 22.50 52.06 6.86
CA TRP A 943 23.13 51.13 5.92
C TRP A 943 23.56 49.86 6.65
N TYR A 944 23.34 48.69 6.04
CA TYR A 944 23.68 47.41 6.65
C TYR A 944 24.80 46.73 5.87
N VAL A 945 25.84 46.28 6.58
CA VAL A 945 27.02 45.60 6.00
C VAL A 945 27.14 44.21 6.61
N LEU A 946 27.03 43.18 5.78
CA LEU A 946 27.15 41.79 6.19
C LEU A 946 28.57 41.28 5.89
N MET A 947 29.25 40.79 6.94
CA MET A 947 30.60 40.24 6.87
C MET A 947 30.54 38.74 6.60
N SER A 948 31.49 38.18 5.84
CA SER A 948 31.50 36.75 5.48
C SER A 948 31.63 35.80 6.68
N GLN A 949 32.21 36.28 7.79
CA GLN A 949 32.28 35.57 9.07
C GLN A 949 30.99 35.69 9.90
N GLY A 950 29.92 36.28 9.34
CA GLY A 950 28.57 36.32 9.93
C GLY A 950 28.26 37.54 10.80
N SER A 951 29.16 38.51 10.92
CA SER A 951 28.84 39.76 11.62
C SER A 951 28.00 40.71 10.75
N LEU A 952 26.91 41.25 11.27
CA LEU A 952 26.14 42.31 10.62
C LEU A 952 26.40 43.64 11.35
N LEU A 953 26.81 44.64 10.58
CA LEU A 953 27.11 45.99 11.06
C LEU A 953 26.02 46.94 10.55
N GLN A 954 25.47 47.77 11.45
CA GLN A 954 24.69 48.95 11.04
C GLN A 954 25.64 50.11 10.99
N TYR A 955 25.66 50.78 9.85
CA TYR A 955 26.37 52.01 9.64
C TYR A 955 25.37 53.17 9.58
N ASN A 956 25.58 54.17 10.43
CA ASN A 956 24.81 55.40 10.35
C ASN A 956 25.58 56.42 9.48
N PRO A 957 25.11 56.70 8.26
CA PRO A 957 25.82 57.60 7.34
C PRO A 957 25.86 59.05 7.84
N THR A 958 24.95 59.44 8.73
CA THR A 958 24.86 60.81 9.27
C THR A 958 25.92 61.09 10.32
N ASN A 959 26.23 60.10 11.18
CA ASN A 959 27.12 60.26 12.32
C ASN A 959 28.46 59.50 12.18
N PHE A 960 28.60 58.69 11.12
CA PHE A 960 29.82 57.96 10.75
C PHE A 960 30.28 56.89 11.75
N ASP A 961 29.41 56.49 12.68
CA ASP A 961 29.63 55.35 13.57
C ASP A 961 29.03 54.07 13.01
N TYR A 962 29.66 52.94 13.33
CA TYR A 962 29.09 51.63 13.11
C TYR A 962 28.88 50.93 14.45
N HIS A 963 27.77 50.22 14.54
CA HIS A 963 27.53 49.30 15.64
C HIS A 963 27.34 47.91 15.07
N GLN A 964 28.05 46.95 15.64
CA GLN A 964 27.76 45.55 15.39
C GLN A 964 26.41 45.25 16.01
N ILE A 965 25.41 45.08 15.16
CA ILE A 965 24.05 44.78 15.60
C ILE A 965 23.93 43.30 15.91
N TYR A 966 24.72 42.45 15.25
CA TYR A 966 24.66 41.02 15.47
C TYR A 966 25.96 40.28 15.06
N ASN A 967 26.23 39.16 15.74
CA ASN A 967 27.31 38.24 15.38
C ASN A 967 26.74 36.85 15.10
N PHE A 968 26.68 36.46 13.84
CA PHE A 968 26.23 35.15 13.41
C PHE A 968 27.42 34.18 13.41
N GLN A 969 27.42 33.16 14.28
CA GLN A 969 28.56 32.23 14.41
C GLN A 969 28.71 31.22 13.25
N LYS A 970 28.11 31.48 12.08
CA LYS A 970 28.16 30.57 10.92
C LYS A 970 28.55 31.33 9.66
N THR A 971 29.32 30.67 8.79
CA THR A 971 29.81 31.25 7.54
C THR A 971 28.67 31.35 6.53
N ILE A 972 28.51 32.52 5.92
CA ILE A 972 27.43 32.83 4.97
C ILE A 972 27.93 32.51 3.55
N THR A 973 27.15 31.75 2.78
CA THR A 973 27.53 31.32 1.42
C THR A 973 26.86 32.14 0.33
N SER A 974 25.63 32.62 0.55
CA SER A 974 24.92 33.54 -0.34
C SER A 974 23.79 34.27 0.39
N ALA A 975 23.36 35.43 -0.10
CA ALA A 975 22.26 36.21 0.48
C ALA A 975 21.38 36.79 -0.62
N LEU A 976 20.06 36.82 -0.40
CA LEU A 976 19.09 37.46 -1.29
C LEU A 976 18.36 38.57 -0.54
N LEU A 977 18.47 39.79 -1.06
CA LEU A 977 17.72 40.93 -0.57
C LEU A 977 16.32 40.91 -1.19
N VAL A 978 15.28 40.92 -0.37
CA VAL A 978 13.90 41.08 -0.83
C VAL A 978 13.35 42.33 -0.18
N ASN A 979 12.92 43.30 -1.01
CA ASN A 979 12.51 44.64 -0.58
C ASN A 979 11.09 44.63 0.05
N TYR A 980 10.89 43.82 1.08
CA TYR A 980 9.66 43.74 1.86
C TYR A 980 9.96 43.75 3.37
N GLN A 981 9.65 44.87 4.03
CA GLN A 981 9.79 45.11 5.47
C GLN A 981 11.15 44.72 6.09
N ASP A 982 12.26 45.06 5.43
CA ASP A 982 13.64 44.80 5.91
C ASP A 982 13.91 43.31 6.24
N SER A 983 13.29 42.38 5.52
CA SER A 983 13.49 40.94 5.73
C SER A 983 14.61 40.41 4.81
N PHE A 984 15.71 39.94 5.41
CA PHE A 984 16.84 39.35 4.67
C PHE A 984 16.79 37.82 4.73
N LEU A 985 16.92 37.17 3.57
CA LEU A 985 17.06 35.71 3.48
C LEU A 985 18.52 35.36 3.25
N ILE A 986 19.08 34.54 4.14
CA ILE A 986 20.52 34.23 4.17
C ILE A 986 20.72 32.72 4.07
N TRP A 987 21.56 32.31 3.12
CA TRP A 987 22.04 30.94 2.98
C TRP A 987 23.40 30.76 3.65
N THR A 988 23.52 29.67 4.40
CA THR A 988 24.71 29.41 5.22
C THR A 988 25.45 28.18 4.73
N ASN A 989 26.73 28.06 5.13
CA ASN A 989 27.60 26.95 4.74
C ASN A 989 27.10 25.58 5.21
N ASP A 990 26.28 25.55 6.26
CA ASP A 990 25.61 24.34 6.72
C ASP A 990 24.42 23.93 5.83
N GLY A 991 24.06 24.72 4.81
CA GLY A 991 23.04 24.42 3.79
C GLY A 991 21.61 24.87 4.14
N ASN A 992 21.40 25.54 5.28
CA ASN A 992 20.09 26.00 5.74
C ASN A 992 19.76 27.43 5.27
N LEU A 993 18.46 27.78 5.24
CA LEU A 993 17.97 29.12 4.94
C LEU A 993 17.40 29.80 6.19
N TYR A 994 17.83 31.03 6.48
CA TYR A 994 17.41 31.80 7.65
C TYR A 994 16.75 33.14 7.26
N ASN A 995 15.80 33.60 8.07
CA ASN A 995 15.29 34.98 8.03
C ASN A 995 16.03 35.78 9.08
N PHE A 996 16.52 36.96 8.72
CA PHE A 996 17.19 37.88 9.63
C PHE A 996 16.37 38.30 10.86
N LYS A 997 15.03 38.28 10.81
CA LYS A 997 14.22 38.54 12.01
C LYS A 997 14.04 37.31 12.93
N GLN A 998 14.39 36.10 12.49
CA GLN A 998 14.18 34.82 13.20
C GLN A 998 15.40 33.90 13.10
N ILE A 999 16.58 34.41 13.47
CA ILE A 999 17.88 33.79 13.16
C ILE A 999 18.18 32.50 13.96
N ASN A 1000 17.52 32.29 15.11
CA ASN A 1000 17.79 31.15 15.99
C ASN A 1000 17.15 29.84 15.52
N GLN A 1001 16.30 29.87 14.48
CA GLN A 1001 15.70 28.67 13.88
C GLN A 1001 15.73 28.80 12.35
N PRO A 1002 16.21 27.78 11.61
CA PRO A 1002 16.19 27.82 10.16
C PRO A 1002 14.75 27.77 9.64
N ILE A 1003 14.46 28.59 8.61
CA ILE A 1003 13.18 28.54 7.86
C ILE A 1003 13.06 27.17 7.18
N VAL A 1004 14.17 26.67 6.60
CA VAL A 1004 14.26 25.38 5.91
C VAL A 1004 15.54 24.68 6.35
N LYS A 1005 15.42 23.40 6.75
CA LYS A 1005 16.55 22.55 7.13
C LYS A 1005 17.13 21.77 5.93
N VAL A 1006 18.42 21.48 5.96
CA VAL A 1006 19.18 20.73 4.95
C VAL A 1006 18.50 19.42 4.55
N GLY A 1007 18.40 19.21 3.23
CA GLY A 1007 17.81 18.02 2.60
C GLY A 1007 16.56 18.32 1.76
N SER A 1008 16.03 19.54 1.83
CA SER A 1008 14.85 19.96 1.08
C SER A 1008 15.24 20.96 -0.02
N SER A 1009 15.10 20.58 -1.30
CA SER A 1009 15.33 21.49 -2.42
C SER A 1009 14.20 22.52 -2.51
N ILE A 1010 14.54 23.80 -2.48
CA ILE A 1010 13.59 24.87 -2.83
C ILE A 1010 13.40 24.81 -4.34
N SER A 1011 12.19 24.49 -4.77
CA SER A 1011 11.89 24.33 -6.20
C SER A 1011 11.39 25.63 -6.84
N GLN A 1012 10.75 26.52 -6.07
CA GLN A 1012 10.20 27.80 -6.55
C GLN A 1012 10.19 28.86 -5.43
N ILE A 1013 10.47 30.12 -5.81
CA ILE A 1013 10.37 31.33 -4.97
C ILE A 1013 9.46 32.32 -5.69
N LEU A 1014 8.44 32.84 -4.99
CA LEU A 1014 7.53 33.85 -5.52
C LEU A 1014 7.42 35.03 -4.56
N VAL A 1015 7.52 36.24 -5.10
CA VAL A 1015 7.48 37.49 -4.36
C VAL A 1015 6.29 38.31 -4.87
N ASN A 1016 5.35 38.63 -3.97
CA ASN A 1016 4.31 39.64 -4.19
C ASN A 1016 4.66 40.89 -3.36
N ASN A 1017 3.99 42.01 -3.64
CA ASN A 1017 4.14 43.25 -2.88
C ASN A 1017 3.89 43.08 -1.37
N ASP A 1018 3.12 42.06 -0.96
CA ASP A 1018 2.70 41.86 0.45
C ASP A 1018 3.25 40.58 1.12
N ALA A 1019 3.97 39.72 0.39
CA ALA A 1019 4.43 38.42 0.91
C ALA A 1019 5.52 37.76 0.05
N ILE A 1020 6.32 36.91 0.69
CA ILE A 1020 7.25 35.97 0.05
C ILE A 1020 6.74 34.55 0.29
N TYR A 1021 6.62 33.77 -0.78
CA TYR A 1021 6.22 32.36 -0.76
C TYR A 1021 7.38 31.47 -1.25
N LEU A 1022 7.68 30.44 -0.46
CA LEU A 1022 8.70 29.44 -0.77
C LEU A 1022 8.05 28.07 -0.89
N ARG A 1023 8.30 27.38 -2.01
CA ARG A 1023 7.94 25.97 -2.17
C ARG A 1023 9.15 25.09 -1.92
N CYS A 1024 9.01 24.18 -0.97
CA CYS A 1024 10.04 23.21 -0.63
C CYS A 1024 9.40 21.82 -0.54
N GLN A 1025 9.73 20.94 -1.48
CA GLN A 1025 9.06 19.65 -1.67
C GLN A 1025 7.51 19.82 -1.74
N ASN A 1026 6.77 19.20 -0.82
CA ASN A 1026 5.31 19.22 -0.73
C ASN A 1026 4.77 20.31 0.22
N LYS A 1027 5.61 21.23 0.71
CA LYS A 1027 5.23 22.28 1.66
C LYS A 1027 5.41 23.67 1.07
N ILE A 1028 4.54 24.59 1.47
CA ILE A 1028 4.60 26.03 1.15
C ILE A 1028 4.80 26.80 2.45
N TYR A 1029 5.80 27.68 2.44
CA TYR A 1029 6.11 28.59 3.54
C TYR A 1029 5.85 30.02 3.09
N SER A 1030 5.16 30.81 3.93
CA SER A 1030 4.84 32.22 3.64
C SER A 1030 5.43 33.16 4.70
N SER A 1031 5.98 34.28 4.26
CA SER A 1031 6.42 35.35 5.16
C SER A 1031 5.27 36.00 5.94
N GLN A 1032 4.05 36.02 5.40
CA GLN A 1032 2.88 36.56 6.10
C GLN A 1032 2.49 35.73 7.32
N ASN A 1033 2.76 34.42 7.28
CA ASN A 1033 2.38 33.49 8.35
C ASN A 1033 3.57 33.04 9.19
N ASN A 1034 4.55 33.94 9.40
CA ASN A 1034 5.76 33.70 10.18
C ASN A 1034 6.50 32.43 9.77
N TRP A 1035 6.51 32.14 8.47
CA TRP A 1035 7.20 30.98 7.88
C TRP A 1035 6.74 29.62 8.42
N LYS A 1036 5.51 29.50 8.92
CA LYS A 1036 4.92 28.18 9.21
C LYS A 1036 4.43 27.52 7.92
N SER A 1037 4.59 26.20 7.83
CA SER A 1037 4.07 25.39 6.70
C SER A 1037 2.55 25.46 6.69
N GLN A 1038 1.96 25.87 5.57
CA GLN A 1038 0.51 26.08 5.48
C GLN A 1038 -0.26 24.89 4.92
N VAL A 1039 0.43 23.91 4.34
CA VAL A 1039 -0.18 22.70 3.77
C VAL A 1039 0.64 21.49 4.23
N GLU A 1040 0.04 20.64 5.05
CA GLU A 1040 0.66 19.39 5.53
C GLU A 1040 -0.25 18.20 5.16
N SER A 1041 -0.33 17.85 3.87
CA SER A 1041 -0.79 16.49 3.46
C SER A 1041 -0.88 16.21 1.95
N ILE A 1042 -0.66 17.17 1.03
CA ILE A 1042 -0.96 16.93 -0.40
C ILE A 1042 0.23 17.34 -1.30
N ASN A 1043 0.53 16.52 -2.31
CA ASN A 1043 1.62 16.71 -3.29
C ASN A 1043 1.41 18.00 -4.14
N VAL A 1044 1.88 19.13 -3.62
CA VAL A 1044 1.92 20.42 -4.34
C VAL A 1044 2.92 20.33 -5.49
N THR A 1045 2.48 20.56 -6.73
CA THR A 1045 3.28 20.45 -7.95
C THR A 1045 3.76 21.79 -8.51
N THR A 1046 3.07 22.91 -8.22
CA THR A 1046 3.50 24.27 -8.58
C THR A 1046 2.80 25.33 -7.73
N ILE A 1047 3.40 26.53 -7.64
CA ILE A 1047 2.75 27.73 -7.10
C ILE A 1047 2.85 28.88 -8.13
N SER A 1048 1.81 29.72 -8.23
CA SER A 1048 1.76 30.88 -9.14
C SER A 1048 0.97 32.03 -8.51
N LEU A 1049 1.33 33.28 -8.86
CA LEU A 1049 0.53 34.47 -8.54
C LEU A 1049 -0.29 34.86 -9.77
N ILE A 1050 -1.62 34.90 -9.61
CA ILE A 1050 -2.54 35.36 -10.66
C ILE A 1050 -3.44 36.43 -10.04
N ASN A 1051 -3.40 37.65 -10.57
CA ASN A 1051 -4.12 38.82 -10.05
C ASN A 1051 -3.87 39.14 -8.56
N GLY A 1052 -2.66 38.86 -8.06
CA GLY A 1052 -2.28 39.10 -6.67
C GLY A 1052 -2.62 37.97 -5.69
N ASN A 1053 -3.43 36.99 -6.11
CA ASN A 1053 -3.80 35.84 -5.28
C ASN A 1053 -2.85 34.65 -5.52
N LEU A 1054 -2.57 33.88 -4.46
CA LEU A 1054 -1.74 32.68 -4.53
C LEU A 1054 -2.56 31.48 -5.00
N TRP A 1055 -2.13 30.89 -6.12
CA TRP A 1055 -2.70 29.67 -6.66
C TRP A 1055 -1.76 28.50 -6.46
N VAL A 1056 -2.31 27.38 -5.97
CA VAL A 1056 -1.56 26.16 -5.68
C VAL A 1056 -2.05 25.03 -6.59
N GLY A 1057 -1.15 24.42 -7.34
CA GLY A 1057 -1.44 23.27 -8.21
C GLY A 1057 -1.09 21.93 -7.55
N TYR A 1058 -1.95 20.92 -7.73
CA TYR A 1058 -1.75 19.55 -7.22
C TYR A 1058 -1.62 18.53 -8.36
N GLN A 1059 -1.06 17.34 -8.04
CA GLN A 1059 -0.75 16.29 -9.02
C GLN A 1059 -1.97 15.67 -9.73
N GLU A 1060 -3.19 15.86 -9.20
CA GLU A 1060 -4.45 15.40 -9.82
C GLU A 1060 -5.17 16.47 -10.67
N GLY A 1061 -4.53 17.61 -10.96
CA GLY A 1061 -5.04 18.60 -11.92
C GLY A 1061 -5.99 19.67 -11.36
N TYR A 1062 -6.19 19.73 -10.04
CA TYR A 1062 -6.99 20.77 -9.40
C TYR A 1062 -6.13 22.00 -9.06
N LEU A 1063 -6.58 23.18 -9.49
CA LEU A 1063 -6.10 24.49 -9.08
C LEU A 1063 -7.07 25.03 -8.02
N PHE A 1064 -6.60 25.23 -6.80
CA PHE A 1064 -7.37 25.90 -5.76
C PHE A 1064 -6.84 27.31 -5.54
N GLU A 1065 -7.76 28.27 -5.51
CA GLU A 1065 -7.50 29.62 -5.01
C GLU A 1065 -7.40 29.53 -3.50
N GLN A 1066 -6.22 29.85 -2.95
CA GLN A 1066 -6.14 30.20 -1.53
C GLN A 1066 -6.21 31.72 -1.45
N THR A 1067 -7.43 32.24 -1.24
CA THR A 1067 -7.62 33.64 -0.83
C THR A 1067 -7.02 33.84 0.56
N TYR A 1068 -6.03 34.73 0.65
CA TYR A 1068 -5.47 35.28 1.88
C TYR A 1068 -5.72 36.77 1.95
#